data_AF-A0A955NIC3-F1
#
_entry.id   AF-A0A955NIC3-F1
#
_cell.length_a   1.000
_cell.length_b   1.000
_cell.length_c   1.000
_cell.angle_alpha   90.00
_cell.angle_beta   90.00
_cell.angle_gamma   90.00
#
_symmetry.space_group_name_H-M   'P 1'
#
loop_
_entity.id
_entity.type
_entity.pdbx_description
1 polymer ?
#
loop_
_entity_poly.entity_id
_entity_poly.type
_entity_poly.pdbx_seq_one_letter_code
_entity_poly.pdbx_strand_id
1 'polypeptide(L)'
;PGGTIKSETANQDVSLQILGCPGRYREVETVYQSILENMRTQPDLQLTDIAVLVTDMNEYKPVIESIFNNPEHRIAFNLSDSTADKDSHFAMALRQLLDLADGRFTRKDVFDFLFNPFAMEAFEVTREEIEEWLQWSDALNLFSSSQGEGAPPFSWESGFHRLALGRVMETPKRGADGCLPHYRGVVPHSDLDSQDSDSLGRFIRAVDSLQADLKRFSKERLSAEVWIDRLHELIEKFVRIPLDRSEENTVRESLFYSLRDLEMLESEVGIPFAVFRQFVDGYLRNLPSQRGRFLTGGVTISSMRPLRPIPFRVIYVLGLEEGNFPGVEEDSTLDLRRRERRPGDVSTPEANRYLFLETLMVAGEKLYLTYPNRDLQKDREIAPCSVVEELKRVAECRLGGKEFEELSLPISSASREYLRPSPEWTDAKVNLSSRDRFLCLLALKGEGQLHDEAQETLRNWIKERFEDLPEFQPGEGVEEEKISVRLSQLKSFLVNPLEAAIKFQLGLSDEDEEDPGLKENEPFLSAFPSDYQILVETLQSTLGEDSVISPDENSFLSNLYEGLAICGETPSGVFGNLDREGFEEAVLDLMGDEGKGFGLASFLQQLGGAEFFQLLQIGESDAWVERTMELPPVPFSVETAGKKWEVELHGDLPFVWRNEERMIALTLAPTSSCQNAHPSKHLLTPFLFYLSLLASEAKGGESLVGHRDLVAGVLFKDGIRLWKFFFTPEQAGSYLQSLLVDFLSPSSFGKLPLAAFSDLSKQDFKAVIEILNHPSPDMEAQNLFEEILLDAIEREESGMFHRGMELADMLETGLTDNALETAQRRLLPFLMGEPMDSLEAVE
;
A
#
# COMPACT_ATOMS: atom_id res chain seq x y z
N PRO A 1 45.76 4.72 54.71
CA PRO A 1 45.08 3.84 55.68
C PRO A 1 44.23 2.80 54.93
N GLY A 2 44.77 1.65 54.53
CA GLY A 2 45.39 0.66 55.41
C GLY A 2 44.38 -0.32 56.01
N GLY A 3 43.27 -0.61 55.32
CA GLY A 3 42.32 -1.66 55.67
C GLY A 3 42.28 -2.70 54.56
N THR A 4 42.99 -3.82 54.73
CA THR A 4 42.82 -5.03 53.93
C THR A 4 41.41 -5.58 54.18
N ILE A 5 40.48 -5.26 53.27
CA ILE A 5 39.25 -6.03 53.09
C ILE A 5 39.74 -7.42 52.65
N LYS A 6 39.55 -8.44 53.49
CA LYS A 6 39.75 -9.83 53.07
C LYS A 6 38.82 -10.05 51.87
N SER A 7 39.34 -10.12 50.66
CA SER A 7 38.52 -10.41 49.48
C SER A 7 38.16 -11.90 49.52
N GLU A 8 37.01 -12.22 50.10
CA GLU A 8 36.30 -13.41 49.67
C GLU A 8 36.03 -13.21 48.17
N THR A 9 36.64 -14.05 47.34
CA THR A 9 36.35 -14.09 45.90
C THR A 9 34.90 -14.52 45.74
N ALA A 10 34.00 -13.58 45.48
CA ALA A 10 32.62 -13.85 45.13
C ALA A 10 32.54 -14.41 43.70
N ASN A 11 31.55 -15.26 43.43
CA ASN A 11 31.16 -15.59 42.07
C ASN A 11 30.08 -14.61 41.61
N GLN A 12 29.91 -14.44 40.30
CA GLN A 12 28.82 -13.66 39.73
C GLN A 12 27.47 -14.30 40.11
N ASP A 13 26.53 -13.46 40.54
CA ASP A 13 25.17 -13.84 40.90
C ASP A 13 24.15 -13.08 40.03
N VAL A 14 22.87 -13.23 40.34
CA VAL A 14 21.75 -12.61 39.61
C VAL A 14 21.46 -11.15 40.02
N SER A 15 22.22 -10.56 40.95
CA SER A 15 21.93 -9.21 41.47
C SER A 15 22.32 -8.10 40.48
N LEU A 16 23.36 -8.33 39.66
CA LEU A 16 23.79 -7.43 38.60
C LEU A 16 23.85 -8.20 37.29
N GLN A 17 23.12 -7.73 36.27
CA GLN A 17 23.07 -8.36 34.95
C GLN A 17 23.33 -7.31 33.87
N ILE A 18 24.18 -7.65 32.89
CA ILE A 18 24.41 -6.85 31.68
C ILE A 18 23.93 -7.66 30.48
N LEU A 19 23.02 -7.08 29.70
CA LEU A 19 22.23 -7.77 28.67
C LEU A 19 22.36 -7.06 27.31
N GLY A 20 22.98 -7.73 26.35
CA GLY A 20 23.01 -7.32 24.95
C GLY A 20 21.78 -7.84 24.19
N CYS A 21 20.94 -6.93 23.71
CA CYS A 21 19.67 -7.25 23.05
C CYS A 21 19.69 -6.88 21.56
N PRO A 22 19.18 -7.74 20.65
CA PRO A 22 19.16 -7.44 19.22
C PRO A 22 18.03 -6.44 18.87
N GLY A 23 18.34 -5.15 19.00
CA GLY A 23 17.42 -4.04 18.77
C GLY A 23 16.49 -3.75 19.96
N ARG A 24 15.87 -2.56 19.93
CA ARG A 24 15.06 -2.01 21.03
C ARG A 24 13.81 -2.84 21.32
N TYR A 25 13.20 -3.42 20.28
CA TYR A 25 12.01 -4.28 20.45
C TYR A 25 12.32 -5.50 21.33
N ARG A 26 13.40 -6.22 21.00
CA ARG A 26 13.82 -7.42 21.75
C ARG A 26 14.34 -7.07 23.14
N GLU A 27 14.90 -5.88 23.32
CA GLU A 27 15.31 -5.38 24.63
C GLU A 27 14.11 -5.21 25.58
N VAL A 28 13.08 -4.46 25.15
CA VAL A 28 11.86 -4.28 25.94
C VAL A 28 11.14 -5.62 26.17
N GLU A 29 11.12 -6.49 25.17
CA GLU A 29 10.53 -7.82 25.29
C GLU A 29 11.26 -8.65 26.34
N THR A 30 12.58 -8.60 26.37
CA THR A 30 13.37 -9.32 27.36
C THR A 30 13.13 -8.79 28.77
N VAL A 31 13.05 -7.46 28.93
CA VAL A 31 12.73 -6.83 30.21
C VAL A 31 11.35 -7.27 30.68
N TYR A 32 10.35 -7.29 29.79
CA TYR A 32 9.01 -7.77 30.09
C TYR A 32 9.00 -9.24 30.55
N GLN A 33 9.71 -10.13 29.85
CA GLN A 33 9.81 -11.55 30.24
C GLN A 33 10.56 -11.73 31.57
N SER A 34 11.61 -10.94 31.80
CA SER A 34 12.37 -10.96 33.05
C SER A 34 11.54 -10.46 34.24
N ILE A 35 10.68 -9.44 34.06
CA ILE A 35 9.73 -9.00 35.08
C ILE A 35 8.79 -10.14 35.47
N LEU A 36 8.21 -10.85 34.49
CA LEU A 36 7.32 -11.98 34.75
C LEU A 36 8.02 -13.11 35.50
N GLU A 37 9.27 -13.45 35.12
CA GLU A 37 10.04 -14.47 35.82
C GLU A 37 10.39 -14.05 37.26
N ASN A 38 10.77 -12.79 37.47
CA ASN A 38 11.05 -12.24 38.79
C ASN A 38 9.81 -12.29 39.70
N MET A 39 8.64 -11.93 39.18
CA MET A 39 7.38 -12.05 39.92
C MET A 39 6.99 -13.50 40.20
N ARG A 40 7.32 -14.43 39.31
CA ARG A 40 7.06 -15.86 39.50
C ARG A 40 7.96 -16.46 40.58
N THR A 41 9.21 -16.05 40.63
CA THR A 41 10.22 -16.57 41.57
C THR A 41 10.16 -15.90 42.94
N GLN A 42 9.71 -14.64 43.03
CA GLN A 42 9.55 -13.87 44.27
C GLN A 42 8.07 -13.48 44.49
N PRO A 43 7.28 -14.26 45.25
CA PRO A 43 5.85 -14.00 45.45
C PRO A 43 5.52 -12.71 46.22
N ASP A 44 6.50 -12.14 46.92
CA ASP A 44 6.40 -10.91 47.70
C ASP A 44 6.73 -9.65 46.87
N LEU A 45 7.23 -9.79 45.65
CA LEU A 45 7.58 -8.69 44.76
C LEU A 45 6.31 -8.05 44.18
N GLN A 46 6.10 -6.76 44.45
CA GLN A 46 4.98 -6.00 43.88
C GLN A 46 5.40 -5.27 42.61
N LEU A 47 4.45 -5.01 41.70
CA LEU A 47 4.73 -4.24 40.48
C LEU A 47 5.29 -2.84 40.78
N THR A 48 4.88 -2.24 41.89
CA THR A 48 5.37 -0.93 42.35
C THR A 48 6.81 -0.94 42.83
N ASP A 49 7.37 -2.12 43.12
CA ASP A 49 8.77 -2.29 43.53
C ASP A 49 9.73 -2.34 42.34
N ILE A 50 9.19 -2.28 41.11
CA ILE A 50 9.91 -2.43 39.86
C ILE A 50 9.92 -1.11 39.09
N ALA A 51 11.11 -0.70 38.64
CA ALA A 51 11.29 0.44 37.74
C ALA A 51 11.99 0.04 36.45
N VAL A 52 11.52 0.61 35.33
CA VAL A 52 12.12 0.51 34.01
C VAL A 52 12.51 1.93 33.59
N LEU A 53 13.81 2.18 33.58
CA LEU A 53 14.41 3.45 33.20
C LEU A 53 14.89 3.34 31.75
N VAL A 54 14.57 4.34 30.94
CA VAL A 54 15.01 4.40 29.52
C VAL A 54 15.85 5.65 29.28
N THR A 55 16.85 5.54 28.40
CA THR A 55 17.67 6.69 28.00
C THR A 55 16.91 7.68 27.12
N ASP A 56 16.05 7.18 26.21
CA ASP A 56 15.13 8.01 25.42
C ASP A 56 13.69 7.46 25.46
N MET A 57 12.78 8.19 26.12
CA MET A 57 11.37 7.80 26.20
C MET A 57 10.66 7.84 24.84
N ASN A 58 11.06 8.73 23.94
CA ASN A 58 10.40 8.89 22.64
C ASN A 58 10.55 7.65 21.76
N GLU A 59 11.72 7.01 21.81
CA GLU A 59 12.04 5.86 20.98
C GLU A 59 11.50 4.56 21.58
N TYR A 60 11.50 4.44 22.91
CA TYR A 60 11.06 3.22 23.60
C TYR A 60 9.55 3.17 23.83
N LYS A 61 8.85 4.32 23.94
CA LYS A 61 7.42 4.35 24.26
C LYS A 61 6.56 3.47 23.33
N PRO A 62 6.63 3.57 21.98
CA PRO A 62 5.78 2.77 21.10
C PRO A 62 6.02 1.27 21.28
N VAL A 63 7.28 0.90 21.49
CA VAL A 63 7.70 -0.50 21.72
C VAL A 63 7.17 -1.01 23.06
N ILE A 64 7.29 -0.22 24.12
CA ILE A 64 6.77 -0.53 25.45
C ILE A 64 5.26 -0.71 25.40
N GLU A 65 4.53 0.20 24.76
CA GLU A 65 3.08 0.10 24.63
C GLU A 65 2.66 -1.14 23.82
N SER A 66 3.40 -1.50 22.77
CA SER A 66 3.13 -2.72 22.00
C SER A 66 3.31 -4.00 22.82
N ILE A 67 4.33 -4.05 23.68
CA ILE A 67 4.70 -5.27 24.41
C ILE A 67 3.91 -5.40 25.73
N PHE A 68 3.82 -4.32 26.52
CA PHE A 68 3.17 -4.36 27.84
C PHE A 68 1.63 -4.43 27.75
N ASN A 69 1.02 -3.98 26.66
CA ASN A 69 -0.43 -4.11 26.45
C ASN A 69 -0.86 -5.49 25.89
N ASN A 70 0.09 -6.42 25.72
CA ASN A 70 -0.20 -7.76 25.21
C ASN A 70 -1.27 -8.47 26.08
N PRO A 71 -2.36 -8.99 25.49
CA PRO A 71 -3.47 -9.58 26.22
C PRO A 71 -3.13 -10.84 27.03
N GLU A 72 -2.10 -11.62 26.67
CA GLU A 72 -1.82 -12.90 27.35
C GLU A 72 -1.41 -12.71 28.82
N HIS A 73 -0.66 -11.65 29.15
CA HIS A 73 -0.16 -11.38 30.49
C HIS A 73 -0.07 -9.88 30.78
N ARG A 74 -1.20 -9.15 30.72
CA ARG A 74 -1.21 -7.69 30.94
C ARG A 74 -0.55 -7.30 32.27
N ILE A 75 0.62 -6.66 32.18
CA ILE A 75 1.28 -5.99 33.29
C ILE A 75 0.76 -4.56 33.34
N ALA A 76 0.20 -4.16 34.49
CA ALA A 76 -0.12 -2.75 34.70
C ALA A 76 1.19 -1.95 34.77
N PHE A 77 1.29 -0.85 34.01
CA PHE A 77 2.44 0.04 34.01
C PHE A 77 1.99 1.51 33.97
N ASN A 78 2.85 2.40 34.47
CA ASN A 78 2.69 3.84 34.31
C ASN A 78 3.83 4.38 33.46
N LEU A 79 3.51 5.23 32.50
CA LEU A 79 4.49 5.88 31.65
C LEU A 79 4.58 7.35 32.03
N SER A 80 5.79 7.79 32.35
CA SER A 80 6.08 9.16 32.77
C SER A 80 7.16 9.78 31.89
N ASP A 81 7.18 11.11 31.84
CA ASP A 81 8.12 11.90 31.04
C ASP A 81 7.92 11.83 29.51
N SER A 82 6.72 11.46 29.05
CA SER A 82 6.29 11.76 27.68
C SER A 82 5.89 13.24 27.55
N THR A 83 5.63 13.69 26.33
CA THR A 83 5.27 15.07 26.02
C THR A 83 3.84 15.13 25.50
N ALA A 84 3.13 16.21 25.80
CA ALA A 84 1.76 16.38 25.34
C ALA A 84 1.65 16.36 23.81
N ASP A 85 2.66 16.89 23.10
CA ASP A 85 2.73 16.91 21.63
C ASP A 85 2.44 15.55 20.96
N LYS A 86 2.83 14.43 21.59
CA LYS A 86 2.62 13.08 21.04
C LYS A 86 1.49 12.29 21.70
N ASP A 87 1.14 12.63 22.94
CA ASP A 87 0.26 11.82 23.78
C ASP A 87 -1.17 12.35 23.80
N SER A 88 -1.31 13.66 23.61
CA SER A 88 -2.57 14.38 23.70
C SER A 88 -3.20 14.48 22.32
N HIS A 89 -4.38 13.90 22.16
CA HIS A 89 -5.13 14.05 20.90
C HIS A 89 -5.53 15.52 20.69
N PHE A 90 -5.69 16.28 21.78
CA PHE A 90 -5.94 17.72 21.75
C PHE A 90 -4.73 18.48 21.22
N ALA A 91 -3.51 18.17 21.69
CA ALA A 91 -2.29 18.79 21.19
C ALA A 91 -2.08 18.50 19.69
N MET A 92 -2.33 17.25 19.27
CA MET A 92 -2.28 16.86 17.86
C MET A 92 -3.31 17.62 17.02
N ALA A 93 -4.58 17.68 17.47
CA ALA A 93 -5.65 18.40 16.77
C ALA A 93 -5.30 19.89 16.62
N LEU A 94 -4.77 20.51 17.68
CA LEU A 94 -4.38 21.91 17.68
C LEU A 94 -3.24 22.16 16.70
N ARG A 95 -2.22 21.31 16.68
CA ARG A 95 -1.12 21.43 15.73
C ARG A 95 -1.59 21.28 14.29
N GLN A 96 -2.40 20.26 14.00
CA GLN A 96 -3.00 20.05 12.67
C GLN A 96 -3.81 21.29 12.23
N LEU A 97 -4.60 21.86 13.14
CA LEU A 97 -5.36 23.09 12.88
C LEU A 97 -4.46 24.30 12.60
N LEU A 98 -3.35 24.44 13.33
CA LEU A 98 -2.36 25.50 13.10
C LEU A 98 -1.57 25.28 11.80
N ASP A 99 -1.33 24.04 11.39
CA ASP A 99 -0.69 23.70 10.11
C ASP A 99 -1.61 24.06 8.94
N LEU A 100 -2.92 23.75 9.03
CA LEU A 100 -3.94 24.24 8.10
C LEU A 100 -3.96 25.79 8.04
N ALA A 101 -3.84 26.46 9.19
CA ALA A 101 -3.82 27.92 9.30
C ALA A 101 -2.58 28.59 8.69
N ASP A 102 -1.45 27.87 8.61
CA ASP A 102 -0.22 28.33 7.97
C ASP A 102 -0.33 28.34 6.43
N GLY A 103 -1.42 27.79 5.88
CA GLY A 103 -1.73 27.75 4.45
C GLY A 103 -1.51 26.39 3.80
N ARG A 104 -1.18 25.36 4.58
CA ARG A 104 -1.09 23.96 4.12
C ARG A 104 -2.48 23.33 4.15
N PHE A 105 -3.33 23.74 3.21
CA PHE A 105 -4.71 23.25 3.11
C PHE A 105 -4.81 22.15 2.04
N THR A 106 -3.95 21.13 2.16
CA THR A 106 -3.93 19.98 1.23
C THR A 106 -4.98 18.95 1.62
N ARG A 107 -5.32 18.02 0.71
CA ARG A 107 -6.19 16.87 1.02
C ARG A 107 -5.74 16.15 2.29
N LYS A 108 -4.47 15.77 2.34
CA LYS A 108 -3.86 15.08 3.47
C LYS A 108 -4.00 15.85 4.78
N ASP A 109 -3.62 17.12 4.80
CA ASP A 109 -3.64 17.92 6.03
C ASP A 109 -5.08 18.10 6.56
N VAL A 110 -6.06 18.22 5.66
CA VAL A 110 -7.49 18.31 6.02
C VAL A 110 -7.98 16.99 6.61
N PHE A 111 -7.68 15.86 5.98
CA PHE A 111 -8.11 14.55 6.48
C PHE A 111 -7.36 14.12 7.74
N ASP A 112 -6.08 14.43 7.88
CA ASP A 112 -5.32 14.21 9.11
C ASP A 112 -5.98 14.89 10.31
N PHE A 113 -6.51 16.11 10.10
CA PHE A 113 -7.29 16.81 11.11
C PHE A 113 -8.66 16.16 11.34
N LEU A 114 -9.41 15.83 10.28
CA LEU A 114 -10.74 15.23 10.41
C LEU A 114 -10.72 13.86 11.08
N PHE A 115 -9.70 13.03 10.83
CA PHE A 115 -9.49 11.74 11.49
C PHE A 115 -9.09 11.86 12.97
N ASN A 116 -8.81 13.07 13.47
CA ASN A 116 -8.58 13.27 14.90
C ASN A 116 -9.88 13.01 15.69
N PRO A 117 -9.86 12.16 16.74
CA PRO A 117 -11.06 11.85 17.51
C PRO A 117 -11.83 13.08 18.04
N PHE A 118 -11.13 14.16 18.39
CA PHE A 118 -11.78 15.37 18.93
C PHE A 118 -12.33 16.29 17.84
N ALA A 119 -11.83 16.18 16.61
CA ALA A 119 -12.45 16.83 15.45
C ALA A 119 -13.71 16.07 15.03
N MET A 120 -13.65 14.73 14.99
CA MET A 120 -14.80 13.86 14.73
C MET A 120 -15.97 14.16 15.68
N GLU A 121 -15.68 14.27 16.98
CA GLU A 121 -16.67 14.62 18.01
C GLU A 121 -17.21 16.06 17.87
N ALA A 122 -16.42 16.98 17.32
CA ALA A 122 -16.86 18.36 17.07
C ALA A 122 -17.79 18.45 15.85
N PHE A 123 -17.50 17.69 14.79
CA PHE A 123 -18.32 17.62 13.58
C PHE A 123 -19.47 16.61 13.67
N GLU A 124 -19.53 15.82 14.74
CA GLU A 124 -20.51 14.75 14.97
C GLU A 124 -20.52 13.71 13.83
N VAL A 125 -19.32 13.26 13.44
CA VAL A 125 -19.12 12.31 12.33
C VAL A 125 -18.38 11.05 12.74
N THR A 126 -18.65 9.95 12.03
CA THR A 126 -17.96 8.67 12.25
C THR A 126 -16.73 8.53 11.38
N ARG A 127 -15.91 7.49 11.63
CA ARG A 127 -14.69 7.27 10.86
C ARG A 127 -15.03 6.85 9.43
N GLU A 128 -16.05 6.01 9.31
CA GLU A 128 -16.57 5.49 8.05
C GLU A 128 -17.08 6.63 7.16
N GLU A 129 -17.82 7.60 7.73
CA GLU A 129 -18.26 8.80 6.99
C GLU A 129 -17.06 9.62 6.46
N ILE A 130 -15.96 9.72 7.21
CA ILE A 130 -14.76 10.44 6.76
C ILE A 130 -14.02 9.65 5.67
N GLU A 131 -13.99 8.32 5.76
CA GLU A 131 -13.44 7.45 4.71
C GLU A 131 -14.22 7.60 3.40
N GLU A 132 -15.56 7.69 3.46
CA GLU A 132 -16.40 8.05 2.29
C GLU A 132 -16.04 9.43 1.72
N TRP A 133 -15.86 10.44 2.58
CA TRP A 133 -15.46 11.79 2.13
C TRP A 133 -14.09 11.78 1.45
N LEU A 134 -13.17 10.95 1.92
CA LEU A 134 -11.85 10.78 1.31
C LEU A 134 -11.97 10.14 -0.07
N GLN A 135 -12.81 9.13 -0.24
CA GLN A 135 -13.09 8.53 -1.54
C GLN A 135 -13.73 9.54 -2.51
N TRP A 136 -14.70 10.35 -2.07
CA TRP A 136 -15.25 11.42 -2.91
C TRP A 136 -14.19 12.45 -3.31
N SER A 137 -13.30 12.80 -2.38
CA SER A 137 -12.20 13.72 -2.64
C SER A 137 -11.23 13.16 -3.68
N ASP A 138 -10.96 11.85 -3.63
CA ASP A 138 -10.12 11.17 -4.61
C ASP A 138 -10.78 11.11 -5.98
N ALA A 139 -12.02 10.64 -6.06
CA ALA A 139 -12.78 10.54 -7.30
C ALA A 139 -12.91 11.89 -8.04
N LEU A 140 -12.97 12.99 -7.29
CA LEU A 140 -13.07 14.35 -7.84
C LEU A 140 -11.73 15.07 -8.03
N ASN A 141 -10.62 14.41 -7.67
CA ASN A 141 -9.26 14.96 -7.71
C ASN A 141 -9.12 16.30 -6.95
N LEU A 142 -9.63 16.35 -5.71
CA LEU A 142 -9.56 17.55 -4.87
C LEU A 142 -8.24 17.62 -4.10
N PHE A 143 -7.42 18.66 -4.33
CA PHE A 143 -6.08 18.73 -3.72
C PHE A 143 -5.86 20.00 -2.88
N SER A 144 -6.50 21.11 -3.22
CA SER A 144 -6.17 22.39 -2.58
C SER A 144 -7.34 23.37 -2.45
N SER A 145 -7.15 24.38 -1.60
CA SER A 145 -8.03 25.54 -1.55
C SER A 145 -7.77 26.49 -2.73
N SER A 146 -8.80 26.87 -3.48
CA SER A 146 -8.70 27.94 -4.47
C SER A 146 -9.09 29.31 -3.90
N GLN A 147 -8.65 30.36 -4.60
CA GLN A 147 -8.97 31.75 -4.32
C GLN A 147 -9.56 32.43 -5.57
N GLY A 148 -10.89 32.63 -5.60
CA GLY A 148 -11.54 33.60 -6.50
C GLY A 148 -12.35 33.00 -7.67
N GLU A 149 -12.93 33.90 -8.49
CA GLU A 149 -13.66 33.53 -9.72
C GLU A 149 -12.71 32.84 -10.72
N GLY A 150 -13.07 31.62 -11.15
CA GLY A 150 -12.20 30.77 -11.99
C GLY A 150 -11.35 29.79 -11.19
N ALA A 151 -11.88 29.26 -10.08
CA ALA A 151 -11.20 28.23 -9.30
C ALA A 151 -10.86 27.01 -10.18
N PRO A 152 -9.64 26.45 -10.06
CA PRO A 152 -9.27 25.26 -10.82
C PRO A 152 -10.21 24.10 -10.47
N PRO A 153 -10.38 23.15 -11.40
CA PRO A 153 -11.26 22.00 -11.20
C PRO A 153 -10.87 21.23 -9.94
N PHE A 154 -9.58 21.13 -9.62
CA PHE A 154 -9.01 20.40 -8.48
C PHE A 154 -9.22 21.05 -7.09
N SER A 155 -10.00 22.12 -7.01
CA SER A 155 -10.24 22.82 -5.76
C SER A 155 -11.45 22.29 -4.99
N TRP A 156 -11.42 22.39 -3.66
CA TRP A 156 -12.54 22.03 -2.80
C TRP A 156 -13.87 22.66 -3.23
N GLU A 157 -13.85 23.96 -3.53
CA GLU A 157 -15.02 24.71 -3.98
C GLU A 157 -15.61 24.13 -5.28
N SER A 158 -14.77 23.84 -6.27
CA SER A 158 -15.18 23.22 -7.53
C SER A 158 -15.72 21.80 -7.30
N GLY A 159 -15.08 21.00 -6.44
CA GLY A 159 -15.55 19.66 -6.08
C GLY A 159 -16.93 19.66 -5.42
N PHE A 160 -17.14 20.54 -4.44
CA PHE A 160 -18.41 20.66 -3.75
C PHE A 160 -19.53 21.15 -4.65
N HIS A 161 -19.25 22.06 -5.59
CA HIS A 161 -20.22 22.42 -6.62
C HIS A 161 -20.63 21.22 -7.49
N ARG A 162 -19.68 20.34 -7.84
CA ARG A 162 -19.95 19.13 -8.64
C ARG A 162 -20.80 18.10 -7.87
N LEU A 163 -20.48 17.84 -6.60
CA LEU A 163 -21.28 16.97 -5.73
C LEU A 163 -22.68 17.55 -5.47
N ALA A 164 -22.77 18.84 -5.15
CA ALA A 164 -24.05 19.49 -4.88
C ALA A 164 -24.95 19.53 -6.12
N LEU A 165 -24.38 19.71 -7.32
CA LEU A 165 -25.14 19.63 -8.57
C LEU A 165 -25.59 18.21 -8.90
N GLY A 166 -24.77 17.18 -8.62
CA GLY A 166 -25.14 15.77 -8.80
C GLY A 166 -26.37 15.32 -8.00
N ARG A 167 -26.71 16.06 -6.94
CA ARG A 167 -27.94 15.87 -6.18
C ARG A 167 -29.19 16.39 -6.90
N VAL A 168 -29.05 17.45 -7.69
CA VAL A 168 -30.17 18.16 -8.32
C VAL A 168 -30.33 17.75 -9.79
N MET A 169 -29.25 17.34 -10.42
CA MET A 169 -29.15 17.03 -11.84
C MET A 169 -28.53 15.65 -12.02
N GLU A 170 -29.05 14.89 -12.98
CA GLU A 170 -28.43 13.64 -13.41
C GLU A 170 -27.06 13.92 -14.02
N THR A 171 -26.10 13.02 -13.77
CA THR A 171 -24.78 13.08 -14.40
C THR A 171 -24.96 12.93 -15.92
N PRO A 172 -24.62 13.96 -16.71
CA PRO A 172 -24.86 13.94 -18.14
C PRO A 172 -23.95 12.92 -18.81
N LYS A 173 -24.52 12.18 -19.76
CA LYS A 173 -23.72 11.36 -20.66
C LYS A 173 -23.07 12.25 -21.71
N ARG A 174 -21.87 11.87 -22.16
CA ARG A 174 -21.16 12.53 -23.26
C ARG A 174 -21.99 12.47 -24.53
N GLY A 175 -22.03 13.58 -25.27
CA GLY A 175 -22.65 13.65 -26.59
C GLY A 175 -21.77 13.00 -27.67
N ALA A 176 -22.37 12.75 -28.84
CA ALA A 176 -21.66 12.19 -30.00
C ALA A 176 -20.56 13.12 -30.54
N ASP A 177 -20.68 14.43 -30.28
CA ASP A 177 -19.70 15.47 -30.60
C ASP A 177 -18.57 15.60 -29.57
N GLY A 178 -18.52 14.69 -28.59
CA GLY A 178 -17.53 14.67 -27.50
C GLY A 178 -17.81 15.72 -26.44
N CYS A 179 -18.86 16.54 -26.62
CA CYS A 179 -19.24 17.57 -25.69
C CYS A 179 -19.85 16.93 -24.45
N LEU A 180 -19.36 17.31 -23.28
CA LEU A 180 -19.95 16.96 -22.00
C LEU A 180 -20.83 18.14 -21.54
N PRO A 181 -22.16 17.98 -21.53
CA PRO A 181 -23.06 19.05 -21.10
C PRO A 181 -22.70 19.50 -19.69
N HIS A 182 -22.49 20.80 -19.50
CA HIS A 182 -22.15 21.36 -18.19
C HIS A 182 -23.08 22.52 -17.84
N TYR A 183 -23.34 22.71 -16.55
CA TYR A 183 -24.04 23.90 -16.07
C TYR A 183 -23.02 24.96 -15.66
N ARG A 184 -22.86 26.02 -16.47
CA ARG A 184 -21.92 27.13 -16.21
C ARG A 184 -20.47 26.68 -15.95
N GLY A 185 -19.99 25.68 -16.69
CA GLY A 185 -18.64 25.13 -16.53
C GLY A 185 -18.50 24.17 -15.34
N VAL A 186 -19.60 23.60 -14.84
CA VAL A 186 -19.59 22.57 -13.79
C VAL A 186 -20.37 21.35 -14.26
N VAL A 187 -19.74 20.19 -14.19
CA VAL A 187 -20.35 18.89 -14.50
C VAL A 187 -20.78 18.22 -13.18
N PRO A 188 -22.05 17.84 -13.01
CA PRO A 188 -22.49 17.13 -11.82
C PRO A 188 -21.77 15.78 -11.69
N HIS A 189 -21.43 15.40 -10.46
CA HIS A 189 -20.88 14.09 -10.14
C HIS A 189 -21.80 13.39 -9.15
N SER A 190 -22.20 12.15 -9.47
CA SER A 190 -23.10 11.35 -8.65
C SER A 190 -22.57 9.92 -8.52
N ASP A 191 -22.25 9.52 -7.30
CA ASP A 191 -21.98 8.13 -6.89
C ASP A 191 -23.10 7.61 -5.98
N LEU A 192 -23.20 6.28 -5.80
CA LEU A 192 -24.19 5.62 -4.93
C LEU A 192 -24.16 6.17 -3.49
N ASP A 193 -22.96 6.40 -2.95
CA ASP A 193 -22.77 6.90 -1.58
C ASP A 193 -22.97 8.42 -1.47
N SER A 194 -22.73 9.17 -2.56
CA SER A 194 -22.95 10.62 -2.60
C SER A 194 -24.43 11.04 -2.48
N GLN A 195 -25.36 10.08 -2.43
CA GLN A 195 -26.79 10.32 -2.28
C GLN A 195 -27.19 10.68 -0.85
N ASP A 196 -26.37 10.35 0.16
CA ASP A 196 -26.63 10.79 1.54
C ASP A 196 -26.48 12.31 1.66
N SER A 197 -27.63 12.97 1.82
CA SER A 197 -27.72 14.43 1.94
C SER A 197 -27.01 14.96 3.17
N ASP A 198 -27.07 14.19 4.25
CA ASP A 198 -26.67 14.67 5.55
C ASP A 198 -25.15 14.57 5.66
N SER A 199 -24.55 13.44 5.26
CA SER A 199 -23.09 13.27 5.17
C SER A 199 -22.46 14.31 4.22
N LEU A 200 -22.97 14.48 2.99
CA LEU A 200 -22.45 15.49 2.06
C LEU A 200 -22.56 16.92 2.62
N GLY A 201 -23.69 17.24 3.27
CA GLY A 201 -23.89 18.55 3.88
C GLY A 201 -22.94 18.82 5.05
N ARG A 202 -22.60 17.80 5.84
CA ARG A 202 -21.58 17.89 6.90
C ARG A 202 -20.19 18.05 6.30
N PHE A 203 -19.86 17.33 5.24
CA PHE A 203 -18.57 17.41 4.58
C PHE A 203 -18.27 18.83 4.06
N ILE A 204 -19.19 19.36 3.25
CA ILE A 204 -19.08 20.72 2.70
C ILE A 204 -18.95 21.74 3.83
N ARG A 205 -19.81 21.64 4.86
CA ARG A 205 -19.77 22.55 6.00
C ARG A 205 -18.47 22.48 6.78
N ALA A 206 -17.91 21.28 6.98
CA ALA A 206 -16.67 21.09 7.71
C ALA A 206 -15.51 21.80 7.01
N VAL A 207 -15.31 21.51 5.73
CA VAL A 207 -14.21 22.09 4.94
C VAL A 207 -14.41 23.59 4.70
N ASP A 208 -15.61 24.05 4.35
CA ASP A 208 -15.90 25.48 4.18
C ASP A 208 -15.68 26.27 5.47
N SER A 209 -16.09 25.72 6.62
CA SER A 209 -15.89 26.37 7.91
C SER A 209 -14.40 26.50 8.25
N LEU A 210 -13.63 25.41 8.06
CA LEU A 210 -12.18 25.42 8.26
C LEU A 210 -11.52 26.44 7.33
N GLN A 211 -11.84 26.42 6.04
CA GLN A 211 -11.27 27.35 5.08
C GLN A 211 -11.62 28.80 5.40
N ALA A 212 -12.88 29.10 5.75
CA ALA A 212 -13.33 30.45 6.04
C ALA A 212 -12.63 31.07 7.26
N ASP A 213 -12.51 30.32 8.34
CA ASP A 213 -11.92 30.83 9.58
C ASP A 213 -10.39 30.90 9.51
N LEU A 214 -9.73 29.90 8.89
CA LEU A 214 -8.28 29.82 8.87
C LEU A 214 -7.61 30.72 7.81
N LYS A 215 -8.36 31.14 6.77
CA LYS A 215 -7.84 31.87 5.59
C LYS A 215 -6.96 33.09 5.89
N ARG A 216 -7.20 33.78 7.01
CA ARG A 216 -6.51 35.03 7.34
C ARG A 216 -5.37 34.87 8.35
N PHE A 217 -5.30 33.73 9.05
CA PHE A 217 -4.37 33.53 10.15
C PHE A 217 -2.91 33.77 9.75
N SER A 218 -2.42 33.12 8.69
CA SER A 218 -1.02 33.22 8.24
C SER A 218 -0.54 34.63 7.91
N LYS A 219 -1.43 35.56 7.52
CA LYS A 219 -1.07 36.92 7.07
C LYS A 219 -1.22 37.97 8.16
N GLU A 220 -1.85 37.63 9.28
CA GLU A 220 -2.19 38.61 10.31
C GLU A 220 -1.06 38.83 11.33
N ARG A 221 -1.06 40.04 11.90
CA ARG A 221 -0.25 40.43 13.07
C ARG A 221 -1.21 41.01 14.09
N LEU A 222 -1.30 40.37 15.23
CA LEU A 222 -2.29 40.68 16.26
C LEU A 222 -1.61 40.81 17.63
N SER A 223 -2.29 41.46 18.58
CA SER A 223 -1.86 41.47 19.99
C SER A 223 -1.97 40.07 20.60
N ALA A 224 -1.29 39.85 21.73
CA ALA A 224 -1.35 38.57 22.43
C ALA A 224 -2.80 38.20 22.82
N GLU A 225 -3.55 39.16 23.38
CA GLU A 225 -4.95 38.98 23.78
C GLU A 225 -5.82 38.50 22.60
N VAL A 226 -5.72 39.15 21.44
CA VAL A 226 -6.54 38.79 20.27
C VAL A 226 -6.14 37.43 19.70
N TRP A 227 -4.85 37.06 19.77
CA TRP A 227 -4.43 35.70 19.40
C TRP A 227 -5.02 34.63 20.30
N ILE A 228 -5.03 34.87 21.61
CA ILE A 228 -5.60 33.95 22.61
C ILE A 228 -7.10 33.79 22.37
N ASP A 229 -7.83 34.88 22.18
CA ASP A 229 -9.27 34.86 21.92
C ASP A 229 -9.59 34.09 20.63
N ARG A 230 -8.85 34.35 19.53
CA ARG A 230 -9.05 33.63 18.28
C ARG A 230 -8.72 32.14 18.38
N LEU A 231 -7.68 31.79 19.11
CA LEU A 231 -7.34 30.37 19.34
C LEU A 231 -8.46 29.68 20.13
N HIS A 232 -9.02 30.37 21.12
CA HIS A 232 -10.13 29.86 21.91
C HIS A 232 -11.39 29.64 21.05
N GLU A 233 -11.74 30.61 20.20
CA GLU A 233 -12.86 30.49 19.26
C GLU A 233 -12.67 29.32 18.28
N LEU A 234 -11.46 29.14 17.75
CA LEU A 234 -11.15 28.02 16.86
C LEU A 234 -11.28 26.66 17.56
N ILE A 235 -10.73 26.53 18.77
CA ILE A 235 -10.79 25.29 19.54
C ILE A 235 -12.24 24.95 19.88
N GLU A 236 -13.03 25.90 20.39
CA GLU A 236 -14.44 25.65 20.74
C GLU A 236 -15.29 25.28 19.53
N LYS A 237 -14.91 25.73 18.32
CA LYS A 237 -15.63 25.41 17.08
C LYS A 237 -15.24 24.05 16.49
N PHE A 238 -13.95 23.69 16.49
CA PHE A 238 -13.43 22.56 15.72
C PHE A 238 -12.90 21.39 16.55
N VAL A 239 -12.79 21.54 17.88
CA VAL A 239 -12.21 20.51 18.76
C VAL A 239 -13.08 20.33 19.99
N ARG A 240 -13.68 19.14 20.14
CA ARG A 240 -14.53 18.80 21.28
C ARG A 240 -13.87 17.69 22.09
N ILE A 241 -13.56 17.98 23.36
CA ILE A 241 -13.00 17.01 24.30
C ILE A 241 -14.15 16.28 25.02
N PRO A 242 -14.30 14.95 24.86
CA PRO A 242 -15.29 14.16 25.57
C PRO A 242 -15.12 14.18 27.10
N LEU A 243 -16.22 14.00 27.85
CA LEU A 243 -16.22 14.08 29.32
C LEU A 243 -15.39 12.98 30.00
N ASP A 244 -15.27 11.81 29.37
CA ASP A 244 -14.46 10.69 29.82
C ASP A 244 -12.94 10.95 29.68
N ARG A 245 -12.54 11.94 28.88
CA ARG A 245 -11.15 12.34 28.64
C ARG A 245 -10.78 13.63 29.38
N SER A 246 -11.19 13.75 30.64
CA SER A 246 -10.93 14.95 31.46
C SER A 246 -9.44 15.35 31.62
N GLU A 247 -8.51 14.41 31.43
CA GLU A 247 -7.06 14.66 31.45
C GLU A 247 -6.63 15.65 30.35
N GLU A 248 -7.25 15.58 29.17
CA GLU A 248 -6.97 16.45 28.02
C GLU A 248 -7.40 17.90 28.27
N ASN A 249 -8.44 18.12 29.07
CA ASN A 249 -8.79 19.46 29.52
C ASN A 249 -7.67 20.09 30.36
N THR A 250 -6.90 19.29 31.09
CA THR A 250 -5.75 19.81 31.86
C THR A 250 -4.67 20.35 30.92
N VAL A 251 -4.43 19.67 29.79
CA VAL A 251 -3.51 20.13 28.73
C VAL A 251 -4.00 21.44 28.14
N ARG A 252 -5.29 21.53 27.79
CA ARG A 252 -5.92 22.75 27.27
C ARG A 252 -5.77 23.93 28.21
N GLU A 253 -6.17 23.79 29.47
CA GLU A 253 -6.07 24.87 30.47
C GLU A 253 -4.60 25.29 30.72
N SER A 254 -3.68 24.32 30.73
CA SER A 254 -2.25 24.59 30.90
C SER A 254 -1.68 25.40 29.74
N LEU A 255 -2.08 25.10 28.50
CA LEU A 255 -1.72 25.89 27.32
C LEU A 255 -2.26 27.32 27.43
N PHE A 256 -3.55 27.50 27.71
CA PHE A 256 -4.13 28.84 27.83
C PHE A 256 -3.50 29.68 28.96
N TYR A 257 -3.06 29.03 30.03
CA TYR A 257 -2.32 29.71 31.08
C TYR A 257 -0.95 30.20 30.58
N SER A 258 -0.20 29.39 29.85
CA SER A 258 1.13 29.77 29.34
C SER A 258 1.08 30.79 28.21
N LEU A 259 -0.01 30.83 27.43
CA LEU A 259 -0.19 31.84 26.39
C LEU A 259 -0.22 33.26 26.93
N ARG A 260 -0.50 33.47 28.23
CA ARG A 260 -0.38 34.80 28.85
C ARG A 260 1.04 35.35 28.82
N ASP A 261 2.05 34.48 28.78
CA ASP A 261 3.45 34.91 28.69
C ASP A 261 3.79 35.52 27.30
N LEU A 262 2.91 35.35 26.29
CA LEU A 262 3.05 36.02 24.99
C LEU A 262 3.00 37.54 25.10
N GLU A 263 2.36 38.10 26.14
CA GLU A 263 2.36 39.54 26.41
C GLU A 263 3.80 40.07 26.54
N MET A 264 4.74 39.26 27.03
CA MET A 264 6.15 39.65 27.15
C MET A 264 6.87 39.76 25.81
N LEU A 265 6.34 39.12 24.76
CA LEU A 265 6.88 39.13 23.40
C LEU A 265 6.19 40.18 22.52
N GLU A 266 5.17 40.86 23.03
CA GLU A 266 4.40 41.82 22.28
C GLU A 266 5.24 43.07 21.94
N SER A 267 5.11 43.52 20.69
CA SER A 267 5.75 44.72 20.16
C SER A 267 4.69 45.65 19.55
N GLU A 268 5.05 46.89 19.23
CA GLU A 268 4.12 47.86 18.61
C GLU A 268 3.50 47.37 17.28
N VAL A 269 4.13 46.39 16.61
CA VAL A 269 3.69 45.84 15.31
C VAL A 269 2.80 44.59 15.48
N GLY A 270 2.63 44.10 16.71
CA GLY A 270 1.94 42.85 17.02
C GLY A 270 2.78 41.60 16.76
N ILE A 271 2.26 40.44 17.14
CA ILE A 271 2.92 39.14 17.03
C ILE A 271 2.51 38.51 15.68
N PRO A 272 3.46 38.15 14.80
CA PRO A 272 3.15 37.38 13.59
C PRO A 272 2.69 35.97 13.91
N PHE A 273 1.78 35.41 13.10
CA PHE A 273 1.28 34.04 13.28
C PHE A 273 2.39 32.99 13.41
N ALA A 274 3.46 33.09 12.61
CA ALA A 274 4.58 32.14 12.69
C ALA A 274 5.26 32.12 14.08
N VAL A 275 5.34 33.26 14.76
CA VAL A 275 5.91 33.36 16.12
C VAL A 275 4.93 32.77 17.14
N PHE A 276 3.65 33.09 17.00
CA PHE A 276 2.58 32.52 17.83
C PHE A 276 2.54 30.98 17.73
N ARG A 277 2.55 30.43 16.50
CA ARG A 277 2.61 28.99 16.24
C ARG A 277 3.85 28.36 16.88
N GLN A 278 5.03 28.95 16.69
CA GLN A 278 6.27 28.45 17.27
C GLN A 278 6.24 28.44 18.80
N PHE A 279 5.55 29.41 19.42
CA PHE A 279 5.35 29.45 20.87
C PHE A 279 4.44 28.29 21.34
N VAL A 280 3.30 28.10 20.67
CA VAL A 280 2.37 26.98 20.96
C VAL A 280 3.09 25.64 20.80
N ASP A 281 3.75 25.41 19.66
CA ASP A 281 4.50 24.19 19.38
C ASP A 281 5.62 23.96 20.42
N GLY A 282 6.36 25.02 20.74
CA GLY A 282 7.42 24.98 21.75
C GLY A 282 6.88 24.62 23.14
N TYR A 283 5.70 25.13 23.49
CA TYR A 283 5.05 24.81 24.76
C TYR A 283 4.57 23.36 24.79
N LEU A 284 3.83 22.90 23.77
CA LEU A 284 3.28 21.53 23.71
C LEU A 284 4.38 20.47 23.70
N ARG A 285 5.52 20.73 23.03
CA ARG A 285 6.69 19.83 23.04
C ARG A 285 7.34 19.70 24.41
N ASN A 286 7.24 20.72 25.25
CA ASN A 286 7.86 20.74 26.58
C ASN A 286 6.87 20.41 27.70
N LEU A 287 5.56 20.44 27.42
CA LEU A 287 4.53 20.13 28.40
C LEU A 287 4.61 18.63 28.75
N PRO A 288 4.97 18.27 29.98
CA PRO A 288 5.07 16.87 30.37
C PRO A 288 3.68 16.25 30.37
N SER A 289 3.55 15.11 29.71
CA SER A 289 2.39 14.23 29.80
C SER A 289 2.71 13.07 30.75
N GLN A 290 1.70 12.60 31.46
CA GLN A 290 1.78 11.44 32.34
C GLN A 290 0.62 10.51 32.02
N ARG A 291 0.92 9.24 31.70
CA ARG A 291 -0.08 8.18 31.59
C ARG A 291 -0.10 7.35 32.87
N GLY A 292 -1.25 7.35 33.54
CA GLY A 292 -1.43 6.68 34.82
C GLY A 292 -0.98 7.53 36.01
N ARG A 293 -0.99 6.94 37.20
CA ARG A 293 -0.66 7.64 38.45
C ARG A 293 0.65 7.09 39.00
N PHE A 294 1.72 7.85 38.79
CA PHE A 294 3.08 7.55 39.25
C PHE A 294 3.09 7.02 40.71
N LEU A 295 3.73 5.87 40.92
CA LEU A 295 3.87 5.16 42.21
C LEU A 295 2.57 4.64 42.88
N THR A 296 1.39 4.74 42.25
CA THR A 296 0.14 4.29 42.90
C THR A 296 -0.37 2.93 42.43
N GLY A 297 0.27 2.31 41.43
CA GLY A 297 0.01 0.93 41.01
C GLY A 297 0.66 0.57 39.67
N GLY A 298 1.19 -0.63 39.51
CA GLY A 298 1.88 -1.07 38.28
C GLY A 298 3.39 -0.75 38.25
N VAL A 299 4.08 -1.22 37.20
CA VAL A 299 5.50 -0.99 36.96
C VAL A 299 5.74 0.48 36.61
N THR A 300 6.77 1.08 37.19
CA THR A 300 7.12 2.48 36.89
C THR A 300 8.04 2.54 35.68
N ILE A 301 7.59 3.20 34.60
CA ILE A 301 8.40 3.40 33.39
C ILE A 301 8.67 4.90 33.23
N SER A 302 9.94 5.29 33.21
CA SER A 302 10.35 6.69 33.15
C SER A 302 11.67 6.90 32.41
N SER A 303 11.88 8.12 31.95
CA SER A 303 13.21 8.51 31.45
C SER A 303 14.23 8.58 32.58
N MET A 304 15.52 8.40 32.26
CA MET A 304 16.62 8.72 33.16
C MET A 304 16.78 10.25 33.30
N ARG A 305 15.88 10.91 34.04
CA ARG A 305 16.02 12.33 34.38
C ARG A 305 16.81 12.54 35.67
N PRO A 306 17.64 13.60 35.76
CA PRO A 306 18.39 13.91 36.97
C PRO A 306 17.45 14.23 38.15
N LEU A 307 17.79 13.74 39.37
CA LEU A 307 17.21 14.08 40.68
C LEU A 307 15.98 13.30 41.20
N ARG A 308 15.63 12.12 40.66
CA ARG A 308 14.62 11.21 41.29
C ARG A 308 15.26 9.91 41.85
N PRO A 309 15.96 9.93 43.00
CA PRO A 309 16.39 8.70 43.65
C PRO A 309 15.23 8.08 44.45
N ILE A 310 14.41 7.25 43.80
CA ILE A 310 13.37 6.46 44.45
C ILE A 310 13.87 5.02 44.58
N PRO A 311 13.99 4.45 45.79
CA PRO A 311 14.43 3.07 45.98
C PRO A 311 13.41 2.09 45.42
N PHE A 312 13.87 1.25 44.50
CA PHE A 312 13.13 0.13 43.92
C PHE A 312 13.88 -1.17 44.22
N ARG A 313 13.15 -2.27 44.42
CA ARG A 313 13.78 -3.58 44.65
C ARG A 313 14.45 -4.07 43.37
N VAL A 314 13.81 -3.85 42.22
CA VAL A 314 14.33 -4.23 40.90
C VAL A 314 14.35 -3.02 39.98
N ILE A 315 15.51 -2.73 39.38
CA ILE A 315 15.67 -1.66 38.40
C ILE A 315 16.18 -2.24 37.09
N TYR A 316 15.50 -1.91 35.99
CA TYR A 316 15.95 -2.13 34.62
C TYR A 316 16.36 -0.79 34.03
N VAL A 317 17.50 -0.74 33.34
CA VAL A 317 17.97 0.45 32.62
C VAL A 317 18.23 0.07 31.17
N LEU A 318 17.44 0.63 30.25
CA LEU A 318 17.43 0.31 28.83
C LEU A 318 18.08 1.41 28.00
N GLY A 319 18.64 1.02 26.86
CA GLY A 319 19.25 1.94 25.90
C GLY A 319 20.63 2.44 26.35
N LEU A 320 21.41 1.56 26.97
CA LEU A 320 22.78 1.86 27.41
C LEU A 320 23.83 1.54 26.33
N GLU A 321 23.54 1.80 25.05
CA GLU A 321 24.46 1.61 23.95
C GLU A 321 25.53 2.71 23.83
N GLU A 322 26.64 2.36 23.17
CA GLU A 322 27.65 3.32 22.74
C GLU A 322 27.04 4.42 21.86
N GLY A 323 27.41 5.68 22.15
CA GLY A 323 27.00 6.86 21.38
C GLY A 323 25.73 7.52 21.90
N ASN A 324 24.84 6.78 22.57
CA ASN A 324 23.61 7.32 23.15
C ASN A 324 23.82 7.76 24.61
N PHE A 325 24.25 6.85 25.48
CA PHE A 325 24.56 7.13 26.89
C PHE A 325 26.08 7.19 27.12
N PRO A 326 26.62 8.07 28.00
CA PRO A 326 25.97 9.12 28.79
C PRO A 326 25.66 10.41 28.00
N GLY A 327 25.73 10.38 26.68
CA GLY A 327 25.52 11.53 25.79
C GLY A 327 26.82 12.26 25.43
N VAL A 328 26.68 13.34 24.65
CA VAL A 328 27.79 14.13 24.12
C VAL A 328 27.78 15.53 24.74
N GLU A 329 28.96 16.14 24.90
CA GLU A 329 29.04 17.54 25.34
C GLU A 329 28.60 18.53 24.23
N GLU A 330 27.66 19.41 24.58
CA GLU A 330 27.23 20.66 23.91
C GLU A 330 28.32 21.45 23.15
N ASP A 331 28.63 21.17 21.87
CA ASP A 331 29.68 21.90 21.10
C ASP A 331 29.22 23.27 20.57
N SER A 332 28.66 24.09 21.46
CA SER A 332 28.20 25.44 21.13
C SER A 332 29.30 26.49 21.33
N THR A 333 29.59 27.26 20.28
CA THR A 333 30.51 28.42 20.36
C THR A 333 29.95 29.57 21.22
N LEU A 334 28.65 29.54 21.53
CA LEU A 334 27.99 30.48 22.43
C LEU A 334 28.14 30.10 23.90
N ASP A 335 28.56 28.87 24.21
CA ASP A 335 28.76 28.43 25.59
C ASP A 335 30.10 28.92 26.15
N LEU A 336 30.06 30.05 26.84
CA LEU A 336 31.23 30.66 27.48
C LEU A 336 31.81 29.81 28.63
N ARG A 337 31.05 28.86 29.20
CA ARG A 337 31.51 27.98 30.30
C ARG A 337 32.69 27.12 29.88
N ARG A 338 32.82 26.83 28.58
CA ARG A 338 33.95 26.08 28.01
C ARG A 338 35.28 26.81 28.08
N ARG A 339 35.26 28.15 28.09
CA ARG A 339 36.49 28.96 28.22
C ARG A 339 37.03 28.96 29.64
N GLU A 340 36.14 28.98 30.63
CA GLU A 340 36.50 28.97 32.04
C GLU A 340 35.41 28.26 32.86
N ARG A 341 35.58 26.95 33.07
CA ARG A 341 34.68 26.16 33.92
C ARG A 341 34.79 26.58 35.38
N ARG A 342 33.65 26.71 36.05
CA ARG A 342 33.51 27.00 37.47
C ARG A 342 32.91 25.81 38.23
N PRO A 343 33.13 25.71 39.55
CA PRO A 343 32.40 24.75 40.37
C PRO A 343 30.89 24.94 40.23
N GLY A 344 30.18 23.89 39.81
CA GLY A 344 28.75 23.92 39.49
C GLY A 344 28.42 23.89 37.99
N ASP A 345 29.41 24.09 37.11
CA ASP A 345 29.23 23.88 35.67
C ASP A 345 29.25 22.38 35.37
N VAL A 346 28.05 21.80 35.31
CA VAL A 346 27.83 20.38 35.01
C VAL A 346 27.49 20.23 33.53
N SER A 347 28.24 19.39 32.83
CA SER A 347 27.90 18.96 31.47
C SER A 347 26.86 17.85 31.47
N THR A 348 26.15 17.67 30.35
CA THR A 348 25.19 16.58 30.17
C THR A 348 25.80 15.19 30.46
N PRO A 349 26.99 14.84 29.95
CA PRO A 349 27.61 13.56 30.27
C PRO A 349 27.96 13.41 31.76
N GLU A 350 28.42 14.48 32.43
CA GLU A 350 28.70 14.44 33.87
C GLU A 350 27.41 14.25 34.69
N ALA A 351 26.33 14.94 34.33
CA ALA A 351 25.02 14.78 34.96
C ALA A 351 24.48 13.35 34.79
N ASN A 352 24.57 12.79 33.58
CA ASN A 352 24.11 11.43 33.29
C ASN A 352 24.97 10.36 33.96
N ARG A 353 26.29 10.54 34.04
CA ARG A 353 27.18 9.66 34.80
C ARG A 353 26.86 9.68 36.29
N TYR A 354 26.57 10.86 36.84
CA TYR A 354 26.13 11.00 38.23
C TYR A 354 24.76 10.34 38.45
N LEU A 355 23.82 10.50 37.50
CA LEU A 355 22.53 9.83 37.54
C LEU A 355 22.66 8.29 37.52
N PHE A 356 23.53 7.74 36.67
CA PHE A 356 23.80 6.30 36.67
C PHE A 356 24.33 5.81 38.02
N LEU A 357 25.20 6.60 38.67
CA LEU A 357 25.67 6.31 40.01
C LEU A 357 24.52 6.36 41.03
N GLU A 358 23.62 7.33 40.96
CA GLU A 358 22.43 7.37 41.81
C GLU A 358 21.55 6.13 41.60
N THR A 359 21.32 5.72 40.35
CA THR A 359 20.57 4.49 40.02
C THR A 359 21.22 3.25 40.66
N LEU A 360 22.54 3.12 40.57
CA LEU A 360 23.28 2.02 41.18
C LEU A 360 23.15 2.01 42.72
N MET A 361 23.14 3.18 43.35
CA MET A 361 23.05 3.31 44.81
C MET A 361 21.63 3.05 45.36
N VAL A 362 20.62 3.15 44.50
CA VAL A 362 19.20 3.09 44.85
C VAL A 362 18.58 1.73 44.51
N ALA A 363 19.24 0.92 43.68
CA ALA A 363 18.86 -0.46 43.41
C ALA A 363 18.92 -1.32 44.69
N GLY A 364 17.78 -1.90 45.08
CA GLY A 364 17.63 -2.64 46.33
C GLY A 364 18.13 -4.08 46.26
N GLU A 365 17.65 -4.86 45.28
CA GLU A 365 17.94 -6.29 45.14
C GLU A 365 18.58 -6.63 43.81
N LYS A 366 18.03 -6.13 42.70
CA LYS A 366 18.50 -6.45 41.35
C LYS A 366 18.63 -5.22 40.46
N LEU A 367 19.70 -5.18 39.68
CA LEU A 367 19.98 -4.16 38.66
C LEU A 367 20.26 -4.85 37.32
N TYR A 368 19.41 -4.57 36.34
CA TYR A 368 19.55 -5.04 34.96
C TYR A 368 19.94 -3.85 34.08
N LEU A 369 21.07 -3.98 33.38
CA LEU A 369 21.60 -2.99 32.45
C LEU A 369 21.51 -3.57 31.05
N THR A 370 20.65 -3.02 30.21
CA THR A 370 20.41 -3.53 28.85
C THR A 370 20.82 -2.51 27.80
N TYR A 371 21.21 -3.01 26.64
CA TYR A 371 21.52 -2.17 25.49
C TYR A 371 21.25 -2.91 24.16
N PRO A 372 20.91 -2.19 23.09
CA PRO A 372 20.92 -2.72 21.73
C PRO A 372 22.33 -3.14 21.30
N ASN A 373 22.59 -4.44 21.08
CA ASN A 373 23.91 -4.95 20.72
C ASN A 373 24.13 -5.12 19.21
N ARG A 374 23.08 -4.96 18.40
CA ARG A 374 23.15 -5.14 16.95
C ARG A 374 22.16 -4.24 16.22
N ASP A 375 22.63 -3.54 15.21
CA ASP A 375 21.78 -2.90 14.19
C ASP A 375 21.34 -3.98 13.20
N LEU A 376 20.05 -4.32 13.21
CA LEU A 376 19.48 -5.38 12.38
C LEU A 376 19.45 -5.03 10.89
N GLN A 377 19.48 -3.75 10.52
CA GLN A 377 19.49 -3.32 9.12
C GLN A 377 20.90 -3.35 8.53
N LYS A 378 21.89 -2.89 9.29
CA LYS A 378 23.28 -2.77 8.83
C LYS A 378 24.16 -3.96 9.21
N ASP A 379 23.61 -4.90 9.96
CA ASP A 379 24.33 -6.01 10.58
C ASP A 379 25.61 -5.56 11.33
N ARG A 380 25.48 -4.48 12.10
CA ARG A 380 26.59 -3.88 12.84
C ARG A 380 26.48 -4.21 14.31
N GLU A 381 27.56 -4.73 14.89
CA GLU A 381 27.68 -4.89 16.35
C GLU A 381 27.82 -3.52 17.03
N ILE A 382 27.10 -3.38 18.14
CA ILE A 382 27.06 -2.18 18.99
C ILE A 382 27.54 -2.60 20.37
N ALA A 383 28.49 -1.87 20.93
CA ALA A 383 29.00 -2.11 22.27
C ALA A 383 28.14 -1.41 23.33
N PRO A 384 28.19 -1.85 24.60
CA PRO A 384 27.60 -1.10 25.70
C PRO A 384 28.33 0.23 25.90
N CYS A 385 27.68 1.17 26.58
CA CYS A 385 28.24 2.48 26.84
C CYS A 385 29.44 2.42 27.80
N SER A 386 30.30 3.45 27.73
CA SER A 386 31.52 3.57 28.54
C SER A 386 31.29 3.42 30.05
N VAL A 387 30.13 3.85 30.56
CA VAL A 387 29.82 3.79 32.00
C VAL A 387 29.55 2.36 32.46
N VAL A 388 28.89 1.55 31.62
CA VAL A 388 28.66 0.12 31.88
C VAL A 388 29.99 -0.63 31.84
N GLU A 389 30.86 -0.32 30.88
CA GLU A 389 32.22 -0.89 30.81
C GLU A 389 33.08 -0.56 32.04
N GLU A 390 33.00 0.67 32.55
CA GLU A 390 33.67 1.04 33.81
C GLU A 390 33.14 0.22 34.99
N LEU A 391 31.83 0.02 35.10
CA LEU A 391 31.20 -0.80 36.14
C LEU A 391 31.63 -2.28 36.02
N LYS A 392 31.63 -2.83 34.80
CA LYS A 392 32.08 -4.19 34.48
C LYS A 392 33.50 -4.42 34.99
N ARG A 393 34.43 -3.51 34.65
CA ARG A 393 35.83 -3.57 35.11
C ARG A 393 35.97 -3.53 36.64
N VAL A 394 35.13 -2.75 37.33
CA VAL A 394 35.12 -2.70 38.80
C VAL A 394 34.59 -4.01 39.38
N ALA A 395 33.56 -4.60 38.78
CA ALA A 395 33.03 -5.91 39.18
C ALA A 395 34.08 -7.02 39.04
N GLU A 396 34.81 -7.05 37.92
CA GLU A 396 35.90 -8.02 37.67
C GLU A 396 37.00 -7.94 38.75
N CYS A 397 37.36 -6.73 39.18
CA CYS A 397 38.32 -6.53 40.27
C CYS A 397 37.81 -7.15 41.59
N ARG A 398 36.50 -7.17 41.83
CA ARG A 398 35.88 -7.78 43.02
C ARG A 398 35.70 -9.29 42.90
N LEU A 399 35.55 -9.81 41.68
CA LEU A 399 35.51 -11.24 41.36
C LEU A 399 36.90 -11.92 41.39
N GLY A 400 37.94 -11.20 41.84
CA GLY A 400 39.30 -11.71 41.90
C GLY A 400 40.00 -11.75 40.53
N GLY A 401 39.59 -10.91 39.59
CA GLY A 401 40.14 -10.83 38.24
C GLY A 401 39.55 -11.83 37.25
N LYS A 402 38.43 -12.49 37.59
CA LYS A 402 37.62 -13.22 36.62
C LYS A 402 36.88 -12.23 35.73
N GLU A 403 36.71 -12.60 34.45
CA GLU A 403 35.89 -11.86 33.49
C GLU A 403 34.42 -11.86 33.94
N PHE A 404 33.74 -10.72 33.78
CA PHE A 404 32.33 -10.60 34.09
C PHE A 404 31.51 -11.08 32.88
N GLU A 405 30.69 -12.11 33.09
CA GLU A 405 29.90 -12.73 32.02
C GLU A 405 28.74 -11.82 31.62
N GLU A 406 28.56 -11.66 30.31
CA GLU A 406 27.55 -10.82 29.70
C GLU A 406 26.60 -11.67 28.85
N LEU A 407 25.29 -11.42 28.96
CA LEU A 407 24.31 -12.21 28.22
C LEU A 407 23.96 -11.50 26.90
N SER A 408 24.36 -12.10 25.77
CA SER A 408 23.82 -11.76 24.46
C SER A 408 22.58 -12.59 24.16
N LEU A 409 21.48 -11.92 23.82
CA LEU A 409 20.19 -12.56 23.56
C LEU A 409 20.01 -12.87 22.07
N PRO A 410 19.26 -13.93 21.73
CA PRO A 410 19.00 -14.28 20.35
C PRO A 410 18.04 -13.29 19.67
N ILE A 411 18.24 -13.12 18.35
CA ILE A 411 17.47 -12.22 17.46
C ILE A 411 15.97 -12.51 17.55
N SER A 412 15.59 -13.78 17.44
CA SER A 412 14.20 -14.20 17.52
C SER A 412 13.78 -14.56 18.95
N SER A 413 12.56 -14.18 19.33
CA SER A 413 11.89 -14.62 20.56
C SER A 413 11.65 -16.13 20.59
N ALA A 414 11.42 -16.74 19.42
CA ALA A 414 11.21 -18.18 19.24
C ALA A 414 12.52 -18.97 19.06
N SER A 415 13.65 -18.46 19.58
CA SER A 415 14.93 -19.15 19.49
C SER A 415 14.97 -20.40 20.37
N ARG A 416 15.57 -21.49 19.84
CA ARG A 416 15.88 -22.72 20.58
C ARG A 416 16.73 -22.51 21.82
N GLU A 417 17.43 -21.38 21.89
CA GLU A 417 18.24 -21.03 23.06
C GLU A 417 17.43 -20.88 24.35
N TYR A 418 16.16 -20.48 24.26
CA TYR A 418 15.27 -20.35 25.43
C TYR A 418 14.78 -21.70 25.97
N LEU A 419 14.93 -22.79 25.21
CA LEU A 419 14.61 -24.14 25.66
C LEU A 419 15.77 -24.78 26.44
N ARG A 420 16.97 -24.21 26.35
CA ARG A 420 18.12 -24.68 27.10
C ARG A 420 18.07 -24.12 28.53
N PRO A 421 18.49 -24.91 29.54
CA PRO A 421 18.57 -24.41 30.91
C PRO A 421 19.55 -23.22 30.98
N SER A 422 19.13 -22.18 31.68
CA SER A 422 19.93 -20.97 31.89
C SER A 422 21.05 -21.22 32.91
N PRO A 423 22.23 -20.59 32.74
CA PRO A 423 23.30 -20.62 33.74
C PRO A 423 22.85 -20.08 35.11
N GLU A 424 23.46 -20.54 36.20
CA GLU A 424 23.10 -20.11 37.57
C GLU A 424 23.31 -18.61 37.84
N TRP A 425 24.18 -17.96 37.06
CA TRP A 425 24.48 -16.53 37.20
C TRP A 425 23.47 -15.62 36.51
N THR A 426 22.49 -16.15 35.76
CA THR A 426 21.51 -15.34 35.03
C THR A 426 20.08 -15.87 35.13
N ASP A 427 19.14 -14.96 35.36
CA ASP A 427 17.70 -15.20 35.34
C ASP A 427 17.00 -14.43 34.20
N ALA A 428 17.75 -13.69 33.39
CA ALA A 428 17.23 -12.87 32.30
C ALA A 428 17.01 -13.67 31.00
N LYS A 429 17.68 -14.82 30.83
CA LYS A 429 17.49 -15.69 29.66
C LYS A 429 16.19 -16.50 29.79
N VAL A 430 15.05 -15.83 29.62
CA VAL A 430 13.73 -16.44 29.74
C VAL A 430 12.79 -15.95 28.64
N ASN A 431 11.99 -16.88 28.12
CA ASN A 431 10.81 -16.55 27.34
C ASN A 431 9.64 -17.39 27.84
N LEU A 432 8.63 -16.75 28.43
CA LEU A 432 7.41 -17.38 28.96
C LEU A 432 6.24 -17.37 27.96
N SER A 433 6.42 -16.75 26.77
CA SER A 433 5.42 -16.75 25.70
C SER A 433 5.11 -18.16 25.23
N SER A 434 3.83 -18.55 25.34
CA SER A 434 3.37 -19.86 24.86
C SER A 434 3.46 -19.94 23.33
N ARG A 435 3.14 -18.83 22.65
CA ARG A 435 3.20 -18.70 21.19
C ARG A 435 4.63 -18.89 20.67
N ASP A 436 5.62 -18.22 21.26
CA ASP A 436 6.99 -18.30 20.75
C ASP A 436 7.62 -19.67 20.98
N ARG A 437 7.33 -20.28 22.14
CA ARG A 437 7.71 -21.67 22.42
C ARG A 437 7.09 -22.61 21.40
N PHE A 438 5.82 -22.40 21.06
CA PHE A 438 5.14 -23.18 20.04
C PHE A 438 5.79 -23.05 18.66
N LEU A 439 6.06 -21.82 18.21
CA LEU A 439 6.77 -21.57 16.94
C LEU A 439 8.14 -22.24 16.91
N CYS A 440 8.89 -22.18 18.02
CA CYS A 440 10.17 -22.87 18.14
C CYS A 440 10.03 -24.39 18.00
N LEU A 441 9.00 -24.99 18.63
CA LEU A 441 8.76 -26.43 18.55
C LEU A 441 8.31 -26.86 17.14
N LEU A 442 7.53 -26.04 16.45
CA LEU A 442 7.16 -26.29 15.05
C LEU A 442 8.37 -26.25 14.12
N ALA A 443 9.26 -25.26 14.29
CA ALA A 443 10.50 -25.18 13.51
C ALA A 443 11.37 -26.44 13.73
N LEU A 444 11.55 -26.86 14.99
CA LEU A 444 12.29 -28.08 15.32
C LEU A 444 11.65 -29.36 14.77
N LYS A 445 10.31 -29.40 14.66
CA LYS A 445 9.59 -30.51 14.01
C LYS A 445 9.87 -30.52 12.51
N GLY A 446 9.82 -29.37 11.84
CA GLY A 446 10.17 -29.24 10.41
C GLY A 446 11.62 -29.66 10.12
N GLU A 447 12.54 -29.37 11.03
CA GLU A 447 13.95 -29.79 10.95
C GLU A 447 14.20 -31.27 11.33
N GLY A 448 13.18 -32.01 11.76
CA GLY A 448 13.31 -33.41 12.20
C GLY A 448 14.09 -33.61 13.52
N GLN A 449 14.26 -32.56 14.32
CA GLN A 449 15.04 -32.59 15.57
C GLN A 449 14.17 -32.83 16.83
N LEU A 450 12.86 -32.98 16.66
CA LEU A 450 11.91 -33.20 17.76
C LEU A 450 11.65 -34.70 17.98
N HIS A 451 11.84 -35.20 19.20
CA HIS A 451 11.52 -36.59 19.58
C HIS A 451 10.03 -36.95 19.36
N ASP A 452 9.75 -38.20 19.01
CA ASP A 452 8.40 -38.68 18.68
C ASP A 452 7.36 -38.41 19.79
N GLU A 453 7.73 -38.60 21.06
CA GLU A 453 6.86 -38.30 22.22
C GLU A 453 6.52 -36.80 22.33
N ALA A 454 7.48 -35.93 22.01
CA ALA A 454 7.27 -34.48 21.99
C ALA A 454 6.40 -34.06 20.80
N GLN A 455 6.46 -34.79 19.69
CA GLN A 455 5.60 -34.54 18.52
C GLN A 455 4.14 -34.89 18.80
N GLU A 456 3.88 -36.02 19.49
CA GLU A 456 2.52 -36.39 19.90
C GLU A 456 1.94 -35.38 20.90
N THR A 457 2.75 -34.95 21.87
CA THR A 457 2.35 -33.93 22.85
C THR A 457 2.02 -32.59 22.16
N LEU A 458 2.85 -32.17 21.20
CA LEU A 458 2.62 -30.96 20.40
C LEU A 458 1.33 -31.07 19.58
N ARG A 459 1.06 -32.22 18.93
CA ARG A 459 -0.18 -32.45 18.18
C ARG A 459 -1.41 -32.36 19.07
N ASN A 460 -1.36 -32.94 20.27
CA ASN A 460 -2.48 -32.89 21.21
C ASN A 460 -2.71 -31.46 21.71
N TRP A 461 -1.64 -30.72 22.01
CA TRP A 461 -1.73 -29.31 22.42
C TRP A 461 -2.31 -28.40 21.32
N ILE A 462 -1.96 -28.64 20.05
CA ILE A 462 -2.55 -27.92 18.91
C ILE A 462 -4.06 -28.18 18.84
N LYS A 463 -4.47 -29.45 18.93
CA LYS A 463 -5.89 -29.83 18.88
C LYS A 463 -6.71 -29.24 20.03
N GLU A 464 -6.13 -29.10 21.22
CA GLU A 464 -6.82 -28.52 22.39
C GLU A 464 -6.94 -26.99 22.33
N ARG A 465 -5.94 -26.29 21.77
CA ARG A 465 -5.88 -24.81 21.82
C ARG A 465 -6.43 -24.13 20.57
N PHE A 466 -6.45 -24.85 19.44
CA PHE A 466 -6.96 -24.38 18.17
C PHE A 466 -8.07 -25.33 17.70
N GLU A 467 -9.19 -25.37 18.45
CA GLU A 467 -10.41 -26.12 18.06
C GLU A 467 -10.93 -25.69 16.67
N ASP A 468 -10.65 -24.45 16.26
CA ASP A 468 -11.12 -23.81 15.02
C ASP A 468 -9.99 -23.34 14.10
N LEU A 469 -8.90 -24.10 13.94
CA LEU A 469 -8.12 -23.93 12.71
C LEU A 469 -8.96 -24.56 11.59
N PRO A 470 -9.55 -23.78 10.66
CA PRO A 470 -10.23 -24.39 9.53
C PRO A 470 -9.16 -25.19 8.79
N GLU A 471 -9.23 -26.52 8.86
CA GLU A 471 -8.73 -27.31 7.75
C GLU A 471 -9.43 -26.74 6.54
N PHE A 472 -8.68 -26.18 5.59
CA PHE A 472 -9.23 -25.76 4.32
C PHE A 472 -9.88 -26.99 3.69
N GLN A 473 -11.18 -27.11 3.87
CA GLN A 473 -11.99 -28.10 3.20
C GLN A 473 -12.45 -27.40 1.92
N PRO A 474 -12.00 -27.84 0.73
CA PRO A 474 -12.55 -27.31 -0.52
C PRO A 474 -14.08 -27.47 -0.42
N GLY A 475 -14.80 -26.34 -0.51
CA GLY A 475 -16.23 -26.30 -0.21
C GLY A 475 -16.99 -27.42 -0.90
N GLU A 476 -17.83 -28.11 -0.13
CA GLU A 476 -18.75 -29.13 -0.66
C GLU A 476 -19.53 -28.56 -1.84
N GLY A 477 -19.56 -29.31 -2.93
CA GLY A 477 -20.02 -28.83 -4.22
C GLY A 477 -21.46 -28.35 -4.19
N VAL A 478 -21.65 -27.06 -4.47
CA VAL A 478 -22.92 -26.53 -4.99
C VAL A 478 -23.19 -27.23 -6.32
N GLU A 479 -24.37 -27.84 -6.45
CA GLU A 479 -24.86 -28.43 -7.69
C GLU A 479 -25.32 -27.29 -8.62
N GLU A 480 -24.58 -27.11 -9.72
CA GLU A 480 -24.88 -26.21 -10.85
C GLU A 480 -24.86 -24.70 -10.51
N GLU A 481 -23.70 -24.08 -10.68
CA GLU A 481 -23.56 -22.62 -10.65
C GLU A 481 -23.63 -22.06 -12.08
N LYS A 482 -24.54 -21.09 -12.29
CA LYS A 482 -24.52 -20.21 -13.45
C LYS A 482 -23.49 -19.12 -13.22
N ILE A 483 -22.56 -18.94 -14.14
CA ILE A 483 -21.50 -17.95 -14.01
C ILE A 483 -21.36 -17.10 -15.27
N SER A 484 -21.25 -15.79 -15.08
CA SER A 484 -20.94 -14.85 -16.16
C SER A 484 -19.43 -14.65 -16.19
N VAL A 485 -18.80 -14.92 -17.34
CA VAL A 485 -17.35 -14.77 -17.54
C VAL A 485 -17.10 -13.74 -18.64
N ARG A 486 -16.33 -12.69 -18.32
CA ARG A 486 -15.94 -11.66 -19.30
C ARG A 486 -14.73 -12.12 -20.11
N LEU A 487 -14.67 -11.79 -21.40
CA LEU A 487 -13.52 -12.08 -22.25
C LEU A 487 -12.22 -11.42 -21.75
N SER A 488 -12.32 -10.32 -21.01
CA SER A 488 -11.19 -9.69 -20.32
C SER A 488 -10.57 -10.59 -19.25
N GLN A 489 -11.37 -11.39 -18.54
CA GLN A 489 -10.91 -12.38 -17.56
C GLN A 489 -10.22 -13.56 -18.24
N LEU A 490 -10.72 -14.00 -19.41
CA LEU A 490 -10.05 -15.03 -20.19
C LEU A 490 -8.73 -14.53 -20.80
N LYS A 491 -8.69 -13.26 -21.22
CA LYS A 491 -7.46 -12.60 -21.67
C LYS A 491 -6.43 -12.54 -20.54
N SER A 492 -6.82 -12.09 -19.34
CA SER A 492 -5.90 -12.04 -18.19
C SER A 492 -5.41 -13.44 -17.83
N PHE A 493 -6.27 -14.46 -17.88
CA PHE A 493 -5.88 -15.86 -17.67
C PHE A 493 -4.92 -16.42 -18.72
N LEU A 494 -5.05 -16.01 -19.99
CA LEU A 494 -4.08 -16.38 -21.02
C LEU A 494 -2.72 -15.71 -20.75
N VAL A 495 -2.71 -14.43 -20.38
CA VAL A 495 -1.48 -13.68 -20.06
C VAL A 495 -0.79 -14.24 -18.82
N ASN A 496 -1.51 -14.32 -17.69
CA ASN A 496 -1.04 -14.85 -16.42
C ASN A 496 -2.10 -15.78 -15.79
N PRO A 497 -1.99 -17.10 -15.99
CA PRO A 497 -3.00 -18.05 -15.53
C PRO A 497 -3.05 -18.19 -14.02
N LEU A 498 -1.90 -18.07 -13.36
CA LEU A 498 -1.80 -18.23 -11.92
C LEU A 498 -2.55 -17.10 -11.22
N GLU A 499 -2.21 -15.86 -11.56
CA GLU A 499 -2.82 -14.67 -10.99
C GLU A 499 -4.33 -14.61 -11.25
N ALA A 500 -4.77 -14.86 -12.49
CA ALA A 500 -6.19 -14.86 -12.83
C ALA A 500 -6.96 -16.01 -12.15
N ALA A 501 -6.39 -17.21 -12.04
CA ALA A 501 -7.03 -18.33 -11.36
C ALA A 501 -7.12 -18.10 -9.84
N ILE A 502 -6.08 -17.55 -9.22
CA ILE A 502 -6.07 -17.18 -7.81
C ILE A 502 -7.16 -16.14 -7.53
N LYS A 503 -7.21 -15.04 -8.31
CA LYS A 503 -8.22 -13.99 -8.15
C LYS A 503 -9.64 -14.53 -8.28
N PHE A 504 -9.86 -15.36 -9.29
CA PHE A 504 -11.17 -15.94 -9.54
C PHE A 504 -11.58 -16.96 -8.46
N GLN A 505 -10.69 -17.88 -8.07
CA GLN A 505 -11.04 -18.97 -7.14
C GLN A 505 -11.09 -18.53 -5.68
N LEU A 506 -10.22 -17.59 -5.28
CA LEU A 506 -10.17 -17.07 -3.91
C LEU A 506 -10.99 -15.79 -3.74
N GLY A 507 -11.54 -15.23 -4.82
CA GLY A 507 -12.28 -13.97 -4.79
C GLY A 507 -11.41 -12.78 -4.41
N LEU A 508 -10.12 -12.80 -4.76
CA LEU A 508 -9.18 -11.71 -4.48
C LEU A 508 -9.31 -10.62 -5.55
N SER A 509 -9.50 -9.36 -5.16
CA SER A 509 -9.42 -8.18 -6.03
C SER A 509 -8.03 -7.54 -5.95
N ASP A 510 -7.54 -6.96 -7.07
CA ASP A 510 -6.38 -6.06 -7.07
C ASP A 510 -6.81 -4.69 -6.58
N GLU A 511 -7.15 -4.60 -5.30
CA GLU A 511 -7.18 -3.31 -4.63
C GLU A 511 -5.74 -3.04 -4.17
N ASP A 512 -4.86 -2.69 -5.12
CA ASP A 512 -3.68 -1.87 -4.80
C ASP A 512 -4.23 -0.48 -4.42
N GLU A 513 -4.88 -0.39 -3.25
CA GLU A 513 -5.34 0.86 -2.67
C GLU A 513 -4.10 1.66 -2.26
N GLU A 514 -3.55 2.42 -3.20
CA GLU A 514 -2.75 3.57 -2.87
C GLU A 514 -3.60 4.45 -1.94
N ASP A 515 -3.14 4.68 -0.71
CA ASP A 515 -3.80 5.56 0.26
C ASP A 515 -4.16 6.89 -0.43
N PRO A 516 -5.45 7.18 -0.66
CA PRO A 516 -5.86 8.36 -1.41
C PRO A 516 -5.44 9.68 -0.74
N GLY A 517 -5.11 9.64 0.56
CA GLY A 517 -4.54 10.76 1.30
C GLY A 517 -3.10 11.10 0.92
N LEU A 518 -2.35 10.17 0.32
CA LEU A 518 -0.97 10.41 -0.12
C LEU A 518 -0.87 11.12 -1.49
N LYS A 519 -1.96 11.16 -2.25
CA LYS A 519 -2.02 11.93 -3.51
C LYS A 519 -2.11 13.42 -3.18
N GLU A 520 -0.98 14.11 -3.20
CA GLU A 520 -0.88 15.52 -2.80
C GLU A 520 -0.99 16.51 -3.98
N ASN A 521 -0.83 16.07 -5.23
CA ASN A 521 -0.72 16.95 -6.39
C ASN A 521 -1.78 16.66 -7.45
N GLU A 522 -2.19 17.72 -8.14
CA GLU A 522 -2.99 17.63 -9.37
C GLU A 522 -2.25 16.87 -10.49
N PRO A 523 -2.97 16.20 -11.40
CA PRO A 523 -2.36 15.55 -12.55
C PRO A 523 -1.65 16.59 -13.43
N PHE A 524 -0.36 16.38 -13.69
CA PHE A 524 0.42 17.18 -14.64
C PHE A 524 0.37 16.66 -16.06
N LEU A 525 0.06 15.36 -16.22
CA LEU A 525 -0.10 14.65 -17.48
C LEU A 525 -1.23 13.64 -17.32
N SER A 526 -1.93 13.35 -18.41
CA SER A 526 -2.90 12.24 -18.43
C SER A 526 -2.13 10.91 -18.45
N ALA A 527 -2.36 10.05 -17.46
CA ALA A 527 -1.69 8.75 -17.34
C ALA A 527 -2.67 7.59 -17.53
N PHE A 528 -2.15 6.38 -17.67
CA PHE A 528 -2.96 5.16 -17.77
C PHE A 528 -3.85 5.00 -16.53
N PRO A 529 -5.15 4.71 -16.69
CA PRO A 529 -5.85 4.33 -17.93
C PRO A 529 -6.49 5.48 -18.74
N SER A 530 -6.50 6.70 -18.22
CA SER A 530 -7.19 7.84 -18.83
C SER A 530 -6.62 8.23 -20.20
N ASP A 531 -5.31 8.18 -20.37
CA ASP A 531 -4.63 8.47 -21.66
C ASP A 531 -5.11 7.55 -22.80
N TYR A 532 -5.22 6.25 -22.51
CA TYR A 532 -5.69 5.24 -23.43
C TYR A 532 -7.17 5.46 -23.78
N GLN A 533 -8.01 5.77 -22.79
CA GLN A 533 -9.43 6.04 -23.02
C GLN A 533 -9.65 7.27 -23.90
N ILE A 534 -8.93 8.37 -23.64
CA ILE A 534 -9.00 9.60 -24.46
C ILE A 534 -8.65 9.29 -25.92
N LEU A 535 -7.58 8.52 -26.16
CA LEU A 535 -7.17 8.11 -27.51
C LEU A 535 -8.21 7.22 -28.19
N VAL A 536 -8.76 6.23 -27.48
CA VAL A 536 -9.77 5.31 -28.02
C VAL A 536 -11.05 6.07 -28.42
N GLU A 537 -11.59 6.90 -27.51
CA GLU A 537 -12.81 7.66 -27.75
C GLU A 537 -12.64 8.63 -28.94
N THR A 538 -11.48 9.30 -29.01
CA THR A 538 -11.16 10.21 -30.12
C THR A 538 -11.14 9.47 -31.46
N LEU A 539 -10.47 8.31 -31.52
CA LEU A 539 -10.43 7.50 -32.73
C LEU A 539 -11.82 6.96 -33.13
N GLN A 540 -12.65 6.54 -32.16
CA GLN A 540 -14.02 6.06 -32.42
C GLN A 540 -14.90 7.12 -33.09
N SER A 541 -14.73 8.37 -32.68
CA SER A 541 -15.42 9.50 -33.29
C SER A 541 -14.91 9.77 -34.70
N THR A 542 -13.59 9.90 -34.89
CA THR A 542 -13.00 10.19 -36.22
C THR A 542 -13.34 9.14 -37.29
N LEU A 543 -13.55 7.89 -36.90
CA LEU A 543 -13.86 6.79 -37.83
C LEU A 543 -15.35 6.64 -38.14
N GLY A 544 -16.23 7.32 -37.40
CA GLY A 544 -17.68 7.22 -37.55
C GLY A 544 -18.27 8.07 -38.68
N GLU A 545 -17.59 9.13 -39.11
CA GLU A 545 -18.04 10.01 -40.20
C GLU A 545 -17.54 9.48 -41.55
N ASP A 546 -18.44 9.23 -42.51
CA ASP A 546 -18.14 8.63 -43.84
C ASP A 546 -17.31 9.54 -44.79
N SER A 547 -16.51 10.47 -44.27
CA SER A 547 -15.71 11.39 -45.08
C SER A 547 -14.23 11.34 -44.72
N VAL A 548 -13.42 11.23 -45.77
CA VAL A 548 -11.99 11.55 -45.79
C VAL A 548 -11.75 12.86 -45.04
N ILE A 549 -11.05 12.75 -43.91
CA ILE A 549 -10.38 13.77 -43.10
C ILE A 549 -10.63 15.19 -43.60
N SER A 550 -11.54 15.91 -42.95
CA SER A 550 -11.61 17.36 -43.08
C SER A 550 -10.82 18.02 -41.94
N PRO A 551 -10.05 19.10 -42.18
CA PRO A 551 -9.19 19.73 -41.16
C PRO A 551 -9.95 20.43 -40.02
N ASP A 552 -11.28 20.40 -40.00
CA ASP A 552 -12.13 21.00 -38.97
C ASP A 552 -12.42 20.02 -37.79
N GLU A 553 -11.89 18.79 -37.84
CA GLU A 553 -12.09 17.68 -36.87
C GLU A 553 -11.38 17.82 -35.51
N ASN A 554 -10.65 18.92 -35.26
CA ASN A 554 -10.08 19.23 -33.93
C ASN A 554 -11.16 19.52 -32.85
N SER A 555 -12.45 19.56 -33.20
CA SER A 555 -13.51 19.85 -32.23
C SER A 555 -13.81 18.71 -31.25
N PHE A 556 -13.80 17.44 -31.69
CA PHE A 556 -14.17 16.32 -30.78
C PHE A 556 -13.16 16.14 -29.66
N LEU A 557 -11.87 15.99 -29.98
CA LEU A 557 -10.81 15.87 -28.97
C LEU A 557 -10.76 17.11 -28.08
N SER A 558 -10.94 18.31 -28.64
CA SER A 558 -11.00 19.53 -27.83
C SER A 558 -12.19 19.52 -26.87
N ASN A 559 -13.39 19.13 -27.32
CA ASN A 559 -14.60 19.05 -26.50
C ASN A 559 -14.47 17.97 -25.40
N LEU A 560 -13.93 16.81 -25.76
CA LEU A 560 -13.67 15.69 -24.84
C LEU A 560 -12.68 16.13 -23.77
N TYR A 561 -11.54 16.69 -24.18
CA TYR A 561 -10.49 17.14 -23.27
C TYR A 561 -10.99 18.28 -22.37
N GLU A 562 -11.77 19.22 -22.90
CA GLU A 562 -12.39 20.29 -22.11
C GLU A 562 -13.39 19.74 -21.08
N GLY A 563 -14.21 18.76 -21.47
CA GLY A 563 -15.13 18.07 -20.57
C GLY A 563 -14.40 17.37 -19.42
N LEU A 564 -13.36 16.61 -19.73
CA LEU A 564 -12.53 15.92 -18.73
C LEU A 564 -11.76 16.90 -17.83
N ALA A 565 -11.30 18.02 -18.39
CA ALA A 565 -10.62 19.07 -17.63
C ALA A 565 -11.58 19.74 -16.63
N ILE A 566 -12.84 19.97 -17.00
CA ILE A 566 -13.88 20.48 -16.09
C ILE A 566 -14.17 19.46 -14.97
N CYS A 567 -14.10 18.17 -15.28
CA CYS A 567 -14.19 17.08 -14.30
C CYS A 567 -12.91 16.90 -13.46
N GLY A 568 -11.83 17.63 -13.74
CA GLY A 568 -10.55 17.45 -13.03
C GLY A 568 -9.91 16.08 -13.26
N GLU A 569 -10.20 15.43 -14.38
CA GLU A 569 -9.57 14.16 -14.77
C GLU A 569 -8.29 14.38 -15.59
N THR A 570 -8.19 15.53 -16.27
CA THR A 570 -7.01 15.92 -17.05
C THR A 570 -6.36 17.20 -16.52
N PRO A 571 -5.06 17.44 -16.78
CA PRO A 571 -4.39 18.67 -16.41
C PRO A 571 -5.10 19.92 -16.93
N SER A 572 -4.99 21.03 -16.21
CA SER A 572 -5.61 22.30 -16.60
C SER A 572 -4.57 23.36 -17.00
N GLY A 573 -5.04 24.44 -17.63
CA GLY A 573 -4.19 25.58 -18.00
C GLY A 573 -3.14 25.25 -19.07
N VAL A 574 -1.90 25.68 -18.85
CA VAL A 574 -0.80 25.51 -19.82
C VAL A 574 -0.42 24.04 -20.00
N PHE A 575 -0.41 23.27 -18.92
CA PHE A 575 -0.11 21.84 -18.98
C PHE A 575 -1.21 21.06 -19.69
N GLY A 576 -2.49 21.41 -19.44
CA GLY A 576 -3.61 20.83 -20.19
C GLY A 576 -3.53 21.08 -21.69
N ASN A 577 -3.15 22.29 -22.10
CA ASN A 577 -2.97 22.58 -23.53
C ASN A 577 -1.83 21.76 -24.16
N LEU A 578 -0.70 21.61 -23.46
CA LEU A 578 0.43 20.80 -23.95
C LEU A 578 0.09 19.31 -24.02
N ASP A 579 -0.62 18.80 -23.01
CA ASP A 579 -1.04 17.40 -22.95
C ASP A 579 -2.07 17.10 -24.05
N ARG A 580 -3.02 18.01 -24.29
CA ARG A 580 -3.94 17.93 -25.44
C ARG A 580 -3.22 18.00 -26.79
N GLU A 581 -2.28 18.93 -26.97
CA GLU A 581 -1.45 19.01 -28.19
C GLU A 581 -0.67 17.70 -28.41
N GLY A 582 -0.19 17.06 -27.34
CA GLY A 582 0.42 15.74 -27.39
C GLY A 582 -0.52 14.64 -27.86
N PHE A 583 -1.80 14.66 -27.43
CA PHE A 583 -2.82 13.75 -27.95
C PHE A 583 -3.18 14.03 -29.42
N GLU A 584 -3.26 15.30 -29.83
CA GLU A 584 -3.46 15.69 -31.22
C GLU A 584 -2.32 15.16 -32.10
N GLU A 585 -1.06 15.35 -31.69
CA GLU A 585 0.12 14.82 -32.38
C GLU A 585 0.08 13.28 -32.42
N ALA A 586 -0.27 12.62 -31.32
CA ALA A 586 -0.39 11.17 -31.27
C ALA A 586 -1.47 10.63 -32.23
N VAL A 587 -2.65 11.26 -32.30
CA VAL A 587 -3.70 10.88 -33.25
C VAL A 587 -3.24 11.10 -34.70
N LEU A 588 -2.57 12.20 -35.00
CA LEU A 588 -2.01 12.47 -36.33
C LEU A 588 -0.92 11.45 -36.72
N ASP A 589 -0.02 11.12 -35.81
CA ASP A 589 1.00 10.09 -35.99
C ASP A 589 0.36 8.72 -36.28
N LEU A 590 -0.72 8.37 -35.56
CA LEU A 590 -1.48 7.14 -35.76
C LEU A 590 -2.23 7.11 -37.11
N MET A 591 -2.74 8.26 -37.56
CA MET A 591 -3.38 8.41 -38.88
C MET A 591 -2.37 8.22 -40.03
N GLY A 592 -1.13 8.68 -39.83
CA GLY A 592 0.02 8.44 -40.68
C GLY A 592 0.12 9.37 -41.90
N ASP A 593 1.33 9.81 -42.21
CA ASP A 593 1.71 10.52 -43.45
C ASP A 593 2.29 9.50 -44.45
N GLU A 594 2.10 9.71 -45.77
CA GLU A 594 2.34 8.76 -46.88
C GLU A 594 3.78 8.16 -47.00
N GLY A 595 4.71 8.47 -46.09
CA GLY A 595 6.13 8.14 -46.17
C GLY A 595 6.72 7.20 -45.11
N LYS A 596 6.00 6.76 -44.06
CA LYS A 596 6.58 5.98 -42.94
C LYS A 596 6.07 4.53 -42.73
N GLY A 597 5.15 4.04 -43.55
CA GLY A 597 4.61 2.67 -43.46
C GLY A 597 3.10 2.62 -43.68
N PHE A 598 2.50 1.43 -43.50
CA PHE A 598 1.05 1.20 -43.64
C PHE A 598 0.28 1.88 -42.49
N GLY A 599 -0.10 3.15 -42.69
CA GLY A 599 -0.82 3.99 -41.72
C GLY A 599 -2.35 3.81 -41.76
N LEU A 600 -3.04 4.27 -40.71
CA LEU A 600 -4.49 4.11 -40.57
C LEU A 600 -5.27 4.74 -41.73
N ALA A 601 -4.83 5.89 -42.27
CA ALA A 601 -5.46 6.49 -43.45
C ALA A 601 -5.42 5.58 -44.70
N SER A 602 -4.27 4.94 -44.96
CA SER A 602 -4.11 3.99 -46.07
C SER A 602 -4.94 2.72 -45.88
N PHE A 603 -5.05 2.24 -44.63
CA PHE A 603 -5.89 1.11 -44.25
C PHE A 603 -7.38 1.41 -44.46
N LEU A 604 -7.85 2.60 -44.08
CA LEU A 604 -9.24 3.03 -44.28
C LEU A 604 -9.61 3.19 -45.76
N GLN A 605 -8.69 3.73 -46.59
CA GLN A 605 -8.91 3.81 -48.03
C GLN A 605 -9.11 2.43 -48.68
N GLN A 606 -8.39 1.41 -48.21
CA GLN A 606 -8.52 0.03 -48.70
C GLN A 606 -9.81 -0.67 -48.22
N LEU A 607 -10.47 -0.17 -47.18
CA LEU A 607 -11.73 -0.71 -46.66
C LEU A 607 -12.98 -0.23 -47.41
N GLY A 608 -12.82 0.60 -48.45
CA GLY A 608 -13.88 1.31 -49.17
C GLY A 608 -15.18 0.51 -49.38
N GLY A 609 -16.23 0.90 -48.67
CA GLY A 609 -17.58 0.32 -48.76
C GLY A 609 -17.93 -0.72 -47.69
N ALA A 610 -17.02 -1.06 -46.76
CA ALA A 610 -17.31 -1.92 -45.61
C ALA A 610 -18.19 -1.21 -44.57
N GLU A 611 -19.14 -1.93 -43.96
CA GLU A 611 -19.95 -1.42 -42.84
C GLU A 611 -19.08 -1.31 -41.58
N PHE A 612 -19.08 -0.14 -40.94
CA PHE A 612 -18.32 0.13 -39.72
C PHE A 612 -19.18 0.07 -38.46
N PHE A 613 -18.71 -0.70 -37.47
CA PHE A 613 -19.25 -0.79 -36.12
C PHE A 613 -18.23 -0.18 -35.14
N GLN A 614 -18.67 0.81 -34.36
CA GLN A 614 -17.82 1.45 -33.35
C GLN A 614 -17.55 0.49 -32.18
N LEU A 615 -18.57 -0.30 -31.82
CA LEU A 615 -18.49 -1.31 -30.77
C LEU A 615 -19.34 -2.54 -31.15
N LEU A 616 -18.76 -3.72 -31.05
CA LEU A 616 -19.49 -4.99 -31.06
C LEU A 616 -19.53 -5.56 -29.66
N GLN A 617 -20.72 -5.98 -29.23
CA GLN A 617 -20.96 -6.45 -27.87
C GLN A 617 -21.64 -7.81 -27.86
N ILE A 618 -21.19 -8.68 -26.96
CA ILE A 618 -21.79 -9.97 -26.64
C ILE A 618 -22.23 -9.91 -25.18
N GLY A 619 -23.54 -10.05 -24.92
CA GLY A 619 -24.12 -9.94 -23.58
C GLY A 619 -24.22 -8.50 -23.08
N GLU A 620 -24.09 -8.29 -21.77
CA GLU A 620 -24.12 -6.97 -21.12
C GLU A 620 -22.76 -6.24 -21.16
N SER A 621 -22.78 -4.92 -21.40
CA SER A 621 -21.64 -3.99 -21.36
C SER A 621 -22.13 -2.64 -20.84
N ASP A 622 -21.23 -1.92 -20.17
CA ASP A 622 -21.48 -0.61 -19.60
C ASP A 622 -21.19 0.55 -20.57
N ALA A 623 -20.62 0.24 -21.76
CA ALA A 623 -20.22 1.24 -22.75
C ALA A 623 -21.38 1.70 -23.63
N TRP A 624 -21.60 3.02 -23.73
CA TRP A 624 -22.66 3.61 -24.56
C TRP A 624 -22.06 4.26 -25.81
N VAL A 625 -22.26 3.65 -26.98
CA VAL A 625 -21.69 4.14 -28.27
C VAL A 625 -22.78 4.09 -29.35
N GLU A 626 -22.83 5.10 -30.24
CA GLU A 626 -23.95 5.29 -31.20
C GLU A 626 -24.12 4.15 -32.22
N ARG A 627 -23.03 3.58 -32.72
CA ARG A 627 -23.04 2.44 -33.68
C ARG A 627 -22.64 1.13 -33.00
N THR A 628 -23.45 0.72 -32.02
CA THR A 628 -23.28 -0.55 -31.30
C THR A 628 -24.20 -1.63 -31.86
N MET A 629 -23.68 -2.84 -32.04
CA MET A 629 -24.50 -4.02 -32.27
C MET A 629 -24.38 -4.99 -31.09
N GLU A 630 -25.52 -5.28 -30.49
CA GLU A 630 -25.66 -6.14 -29.33
C GLU A 630 -26.07 -7.55 -29.75
N LEU A 631 -25.27 -8.53 -29.35
CA LEU A 631 -25.53 -9.95 -29.55
C LEU A 631 -25.84 -10.61 -28.19
N PRO A 632 -26.70 -11.65 -28.16
CA PRO A 632 -26.98 -12.36 -26.92
C PRO A 632 -25.71 -13.03 -26.35
N PRO A 633 -25.61 -13.21 -25.02
CA PRO A 633 -24.48 -13.90 -24.41
C PRO A 633 -24.37 -15.33 -24.94
N VAL A 634 -23.15 -15.84 -25.08
CA VAL A 634 -22.92 -17.17 -25.66
C VAL A 634 -22.87 -18.22 -24.55
N PRO A 635 -23.84 -19.16 -24.48
CA PRO A 635 -23.89 -20.14 -23.40
C PRO A 635 -22.96 -21.33 -23.67
N PHE A 636 -22.21 -21.75 -22.65
CA PHE A 636 -21.38 -22.96 -22.64
C PHE A 636 -21.71 -23.82 -21.42
N SER A 637 -21.86 -25.13 -21.63
CA SER A 637 -21.97 -26.10 -20.54
C SER A 637 -20.63 -26.83 -20.42
N VAL A 638 -19.98 -26.70 -19.27
CA VAL A 638 -18.62 -27.20 -19.03
C VAL A 638 -18.58 -28.03 -17.76
N GLU A 639 -17.91 -29.19 -17.80
CA GLU A 639 -17.76 -30.05 -16.62
C GLU A 639 -16.29 -30.06 -16.17
N THR A 640 -16.03 -29.62 -14.93
CA THR A 640 -14.69 -29.57 -14.34
C THR A 640 -14.73 -30.14 -12.92
N ALA A 641 -13.79 -31.03 -12.59
CA ALA A 641 -13.68 -31.61 -11.24
C ALA A 641 -15.01 -32.20 -10.69
N GLY A 642 -15.85 -32.76 -11.55
CA GLY A 642 -17.15 -33.34 -11.19
C GLY A 642 -18.29 -32.32 -10.99
N LYS A 643 -18.06 -31.03 -11.22
CA LYS A 643 -19.08 -29.97 -11.23
C LYS A 643 -19.44 -29.57 -12.66
N LYS A 644 -20.73 -29.37 -12.91
CA LYS A 644 -21.23 -28.77 -14.16
C LYS A 644 -21.44 -27.27 -13.98
N TRP A 645 -20.89 -26.52 -14.91
CA TRP A 645 -20.97 -25.06 -14.99
C TRP A 645 -21.77 -24.67 -16.21
N GLU A 646 -22.75 -23.80 -16.03
CA GLU A 646 -23.43 -23.09 -17.11
C GLU A 646 -22.80 -21.69 -17.21
N VAL A 647 -21.93 -21.50 -18.20
CA VAL A 647 -21.15 -20.28 -18.39
C VAL A 647 -21.79 -19.41 -19.46
N GLU A 648 -22.04 -18.14 -19.15
CA GLU A 648 -22.40 -17.12 -20.13
C GLU A 648 -21.16 -16.27 -20.44
N LEU A 649 -20.74 -16.22 -21.71
CA LEU A 649 -19.61 -15.39 -22.13
C LEU A 649 -20.09 -13.99 -22.52
N HIS A 650 -19.39 -12.99 -21.98
CA HIS A 650 -19.63 -11.57 -22.25
C HIS A 650 -18.36 -10.90 -22.75
N GLY A 651 -18.48 -9.95 -23.68
CA GLY A 651 -17.32 -9.19 -24.12
C GLY A 651 -17.65 -8.09 -25.10
N ASP A 652 -16.65 -7.24 -25.30
CA ASP A 652 -16.71 -6.05 -26.13
C ASP A 652 -15.50 -5.99 -27.06
N LEU A 653 -15.74 -5.55 -28.30
CA LEU A 653 -14.68 -5.38 -29.29
C LEU A 653 -14.87 -4.05 -30.03
N PRO A 654 -13.97 -3.06 -29.81
CA PRO A 654 -14.02 -1.80 -30.53
C PRO A 654 -13.47 -1.92 -31.96
N PHE A 655 -13.86 -0.99 -32.84
CA PHE A 655 -13.37 -0.83 -34.21
C PHE A 655 -13.49 -2.06 -35.11
N VAL A 656 -14.71 -2.34 -35.60
CA VAL A 656 -14.94 -3.50 -36.48
C VAL A 656 -15.56 -3.09 -37.80
N TRP A 657 -14.94 -3.51 -38.90
CA TRP A 657 -15.45 -3.35 -40.26
C TRP A 657 -15.94 -4.69 -40.82
N ARG A 658 -17.02 -4.65 -41.59
CA ARG A 658 -17.64 -5.81 -42.21
C ARG A 658 -17.81 -5.59 -43.71
N ASN A 659 -17.26 -6.51 -44.50
CA ASN A 659 -17.50 -6.57 -45.94
C ASN A 659 -18.14 -7.94 -46.31
N GLU A 660 -18.52 -8.14 -47.58
CA GLU A 660 -19.14 -9.39 -48.04
C GLU A 660 -18.26 -10.62 -47.73
N GLU A 661 -16.93 -10.47 -47.82
CA GLU A 661 -15.96 -11.56 -47.68
C GLU A 661 -15.23 -11.64 -46.31
N ARG A 662 -15.12 -10.55 -45.54
CA ARG A 662 -14.23 -10.47 -44.36
C ARG A 662 -14.81 -9.64 -43.21
N MET A 663 -14.39 -9.99 -41.99
CA MET A 663 -14.56 -9.17 -40.79
C MET A 663 -13.19 -8.67 -40.33
N ILE A 664 -13.06 -7.38 -40.06
CA ILE A 664 -11.78 -6.74 -39.78
C ILE A 664 -11.90 -6.02 -38.44
N ALA A 665 -11.09 -6.40 -37.45
CA ALA A 665 -11.12 -5.82 -36.11
C ALA A 665 -9.81 -5.11 -35.79
N LEU A 666 -9.84 -3.91 -35.23
CA LEU A 666 -8.63 -3.14 -34.89
C LEU A 666 -8.50 -2.97 -33.38
N THR A 667 -7.34 -3.31 -32.83
CA THR A 667 -7.01 -3.07 -31.41
C THR A 667 -5.89 -2.04 -31.30
N LEU A 668 -6.01 -1.14 -30.32
CA LEU A 668 -5.05 -0.07 -30.09
C LEU A 668 -3.96 -0.51 -29.10
N ALA A 669 -2.70 -0.24 -29.44
CA ALA A 669 -1.54 -0.41 -28.57
C ALA A 669 -0.63 0.83 -28.66
N PRO A 670 -1.13 2.02 -28.22
CA PRO A 670 -0.51 3.31 -28.54
C PRO A 670 0.87 3.51 -27.91
N THR A 671 1.15 2.86 -26.77
CA THR A 671 2.42 2.97 -26.03
C THR A 671 3.46 1.93 -26.46
N SER A 672 3.07 0.92 -27.24
CA SER A 672 3.95 -0.17 -27.67
C SER A 672 4.57 0.16 -29.03
N SER A 673 5.90 0.16 -29.11
CA SER A 673 6.61 0.19 -30.39
C SER A 673 6.59 -1.18 -31.06
N CYS A 674 6.52 -1.23 -32.38
CA CYS A 674 6.49 -2.49 -33.13
C CYS A 674 7.93 -3.06 -33.28
N GLN A 675 8.61 -3.35 -32.18
CA GLN A 675 9.99 -3.88 -32.22
C GLN A 675 10.05 -5.33 -32.70
N ASN A 676 8.98 -6.11 -32.52
CA ASN A 676 8.90 -7.52 -32.89
C ASN A 676 7.85 -7.76 -33.99
N ALA A 677 8.19 -8.58 -34.99
CA ALA A 677 7.28 -8.99 -36.06
C ALA A 677 6.27 -10.09 -35.64
N HIS A 678 6.13 -10.31 -34.32
CA HIS A 678 5.39 -11.41 -33.74
C HIS A 678 4.06 -10.92 -33.15
N PRO A 679 3.04 -11.78 -33.14
CA PRO A 679 1.73 -11.41 -32.64
C PRO A 679 1.76 -11.10 -31.12
N SER A 680 1.12 -9.99 -30.72
CA SER A 680 1.17 -9.46 -29.35
C SER A 680 -0.03 -9.88 -28.51
N LYS A 681 0.05 -9.69 -27.18
CA LYS A 681 -1.07 -9.87 -26.24
C LYS A 681 -2.34 -9.07 -26.60
N HIS A 682 -2.19 -8.02 -27.42
CA HIS A 682 -3.31 -7.20 -27.89
C HIS A 682 -4.21 -7.94 -28.89
N LEU A 683 -3.72 -8.99 -29.56
CA LEU A 683 -4.53 -9.82 -30.47
C LEU A 683 -5.48 -10.78 -29.76
N LEU A 684 -5.28 -11.03 -28.45
CA LEU A 684 -6.11 -11.97 -27.69
C LEU A 684 -7.56 -11.50 -27.58
N THR A 685 -7.80 -10.19 -27.44
CA THR A 685 -9.15 -9.62 -27.37
C THR A 685 -9.95 -9.88 -28.66
N PRO A 686 -9.51 -9.43 -29.86
CA PRO A 686 -10.22 -9.70 -31.11
C PRO A 686 -10.32 -11.19 -31.43
N PHE A 687 -9.29 -11.98 -31.09
CA PHE A 687 -9.30 -13.43 -31.29
C PHE A 687 -10.37 -14.13 -30.45
N LEU A 688 -10.41 -13.90 -29.13
CA LEU A 688 -11.39 -14.51 -28.24
C LEU A 688 -12.81 -14.10 -28.61
N PHE A 689 -13.00 -12.83 -29.01
CA PHE A 689 -14.29 -12.33 -29.47
C PHE A 689 -14.74 -13.07 -30.75
N TYR A 690 -13.86 -13.22 -31.74
CA TYR A 690 -14.17 -13.96 -32.96
C TYR A 690 -14.52 -15.44 -32.71
N LEU A 691 -13.77 -16.12 -31.84
CA LEU A 691 -14.10 -17.50 -31.47
C LEU A 691 -15.47 -17.61 -30.81
N SER A 692 -15.85 -16.62 -29.99
CA SER A 692 -17.14 -16.62 -29.32
C SER A 692 -18.30 -16.43 -30.30
N LEU A 693 -18.12 -15.61 -31.35
CA LEU A 693 -19.09 -15.46 -32.43
C LEU A 693 -19.25 -16.75 -33.24
N LEU A 694 -18.16 -17.38 -33.67
CA LEU A 694 -18.20 -18.65 -34.42
C LEU A 694 -18.87 -19.77 -33.62
N ALA A 695 -18.61 -19.83 -32.30
CA ALA A 695 -19.23 -20.82 -31.43
C ALA A 695 -20.73 -20.55 -31.21
N SER A 696 -21.16 -19.29 -31.25
CA SER A 696 -22.58 -18.91 -31.22
C SER A 696 -23.33 -19.37 -32.47
N GLU A 697 -22.73 -19.23 -33.65
CA GLU A 697 -23.32 -19.68 -34.93
C GLU A 697 -23.55 -21.19 -34.97
N ALA A 698 -22.60 -21.99 -34.46
CA ALA A 698 -22.74 -23.45 -34.36
C ALA A 698 -23.93 -23.88 -33.47
N LYS A 699 -24.36 -23.02 -32.55
CA LYS A 699 -25.45 -23.25 -31.59
C LYS A 699 -26.77 -22.56 -32.00
N GLY A 700 -26.85 -21.99 -33.20
CA GLY A 700 -28.07 -21.39 -33.76
C GLY A 700 -28.24 -19.89 -33.51
N GLY A 701 -27.16 -19.16 -33.18
CA GLY A 701 -27.13 -17.69 -33.07
C GLY A 701 -27.18 -16.96 -34.42
N GLU A 702 -27.20 -15.62 -34.38
CA GLU A 702 -27.21 -14.77 -35.59
C GLU A 702 -25.91 -14.95 -36.41
N SER A 703 -26.05 -15.18 -37.72
CA SER A 703 -24.93 -15.41 -38.65
C SER A 703 -24.25 -14.07 -39.01
N LEU A 704 -23.34 -13.62 -38.15
CA LEU A 704 -22.58 -12.41 -38.38
C LEU A 704 -21.26 -12.66 -39.13
N VAL A 705 -20.66 -13.83 -38.90
CA VAL A 705 -19.35 -14.25 -39.39
C VAL A 705 -19.49 -15.19 -40.59
N GLY A 706 -20.31 -16.24 -40.50
CA GLY A 706 -20.52 -17.20 -41.59
C GLY A 706 -19.22 -17.86 -42.08
N HIS A 707 -18.90 -17.73 -43.38
CA HIS A 707 -17.64 -18.21 -43.98
C HIS A 707 -16.54 -17.12 -44.09
N ARG A 708 -16.69 -16.00 -43.36
CA ARG A 708 -15.78 -14.84 -43.48
C ARG A 708 -14.53 -15.02 -42.61
N ASP A 709 -13.39 -14.62 -43.16
CA ASP A 709 -12.11 -14.60 -42.45
C ASP A 709 -12.04 -13.41 -41.48
N LEU A 710 -11.48 -13.60 -40.27
CA LEU A 710 -11.12 -12.50 -39.37
C LEU A 710 -9.74 -11.96 -39.73
N VAL A 711 -9.66 -10.67 -39.97
CA VAL A 711 -8.39 -9.93 -40.01
C VAL A 711 -8.32 -9.06 -38.75
N ALA A 712 -7.46 -9.42 -37.80
CA ALA A 712 -7.21 -8.58 -36.63
C ALA A 712 -6.01 -7.67 -36.89
N GLY A 713 -6.21 -6.36 -36.80
CA GLY A 713 -5.17 -5.36 -36.83
C GLY A 713 -4.77 -4.92 -35.43
N VAL A 714 -3.46 -4.73 -35.21
CA VAL A 714 -2.97 -3.97 -34.05
C VAL A 714 -2.33 -2.70 -34.55
N LEU A 715 -2.84 -1.57 -34.06
CA LEU A 715 -2.28 -0.25 -34.33
C LEU A 715 -1.23 0.07 -33.26
N PHE A 716 0.03 0.08 -33.66
CA PHE A 716 1.17 0.51 -32.85
C PHE A 716 1.56 1.94 -33.18
N LYS A 717 2.44 2.54 -32.36
CA LYS A 717 3.02 3.86 -32.63
C LYS A 717 3.71 3.97 -34.00
N ASP A 718 4.27 2.86 -34.50
CA ASP A 718 5.04 2.83 -35.75
C ASP A 718 4.25 2.32 -36.98
N GLY A 719 2.93 2.06 -36.84
CA GLY A 719 2.05 1.62 -37.92
C GLY A 719 1.13 0.43 -37.59
N ILE A 720 0.30 0.03 -38.56
CA ILE A 720 -0.64 -1.09 -38.41
C ILE A 720 0.00 -2.40 -38.87
N ARG A 721 -0.22 -3.45 -38.09
CA ARG A 721 0.07 -4.84 -38.48
C ARG A 721 -1.22 -5.64 -38.52
N LEU A 722 -1.39 -6.47 -39.55
CA LEU A 722 -2.58 -7.28 -39.77
C LEU A 722 -2.25 -8.77 -39.62
N TRP A 723 -3.17 -9.50 -38.99
CA TRP A 723 -3.12 -10.95 -38.88
C TRP A 723 -4.42 -11.55 -39.35
N LYS A 724 -4.32 -12.58 -40.19
CA LYS A 724 -5.47 -13.34 -40.67
C LYS A 724 -5.62 -14.61 -39.85
N PHE A 725 -6.83 -14.88 -39.37
CA PHE A 725 -7.17 -16.10 -38.62
C PHE A 725 -8.22 -16.91 -39.37
N PHE A 726 -8.04 -18.24 -39.38
CA PHE A 726 -8.98 -19.19 -39.99
C PHE A 726 -9.37 -20.28 -38.99
N PHE A 727 -10.65 -20.36 -38.62
CA PHE A 727 -11.18 -21.37 -37.70
C PHE A 727 -12.52 -21.89 -38.17
N THR A 728 -12.76 -23.19 -38.00
CA THR A 728 -14.11 -23.75 -38.16
C THR A 728 -14.95 -23.52 -36.89
N PRO A 729 -16.29 -23.43 -36.99
CA PRO A 729 -17.15 -23.27 -35.82
C PRO A 729 -16.97 -24.37 -34.76
N GLU A 730 -16.71 -25.60 -35.19
CA GLU A 730 -16.44 -26.73 -34.30
C GLU A 730 -15.09 -26.58 -33.55
N GLN A 731 -14.05 -26.10 -34.23
CA GLN A 731 -12.74 -25.83 -33.61
C GLN A 731 -12.84 -24.69 -32.60
N ALA A 732 -13.56 -23.62 -32.93
CA ALA A 732 -13.77 -22.48 -32.04
C ALA A 732 -14.51 -22.88 -30.75
N GLY A 733 -15.59 -23.67 -30.89
CA GLY A 733 -16.33 -24.21 -29.76
C GLY A 733 -15.48 -25.11 -28.85
N SER A 734 -14.70 -26.02 -29.44
CA SER A 734 -13.81 -26.93 -28.71
C SER A 734 -12.70 -26.19 -27.94
N TYR A 735 -12.11 -25.16 -28.57
CA TYR A 735 -11.07 -24.34 -27.95
C TYR A 735 -11.61 -23.57 -26.74
N LEU A 736 -12.71 -22.83 -26.91
CA LEU A 736 -13.32 -22.05 -25.82
C LEU A 736 -13.79 -22.95 -24.67
N GLN A 737 -14.38 -24.10 -24.98
CA GLN A 737 -14.75 -25.08 -23.96
C GLN A 737 -13.53 -25.54 -23.17
N SER A 738 -12.42 -25.85 -23.84
CA SER A 738 -11.17 -26.26 -23.18
C SER A 738 -10.55 -25.14 -22.35
N LEU A 739 -10.60 -23.89 -22.83
CA LEU A 739 -10.12 -22.71 -22.11
C LEU A 739 -10.95 -22.43 -20.86
N LEU A 740 -12.27 -22.62 -20.93
CA LEU A 740 -13.17 -22.48 -19.79
C LEU A 740 -12.98 -23.60 -18.76
N VAL A 741 -12.80 -24.85 -19.21
CA VAL A 741 -12.38 -25.95 -18.34
C VAL A 741 -11.11 -25.54 -17.60
N ASP A 742 -10.16 -24.98 -18.34
CA ASP A 742 -8.89 -24.57 -17.79
C ASP A 742 -8.99 -23.39 -16.82
N PHE A 743 -9.89 -22.44 -17.04
CA PHE A 743 -10.07 -21.29 -16.17
C PHE A 743 -10.79 -21.66 -14.87
N LEU A 744 -11.82 -22.50 -14.97
CA LEU A 744 -12.65 -22.94 -13.83
C LEU A 744 -12.00 -24.06 -13.00
N SER A 745 -10.99 -24.75 -13.53
CA SER A 745 -10.35 -25.87 -12.83
C SER A 745 -9.49 -25.40 -11.64
N PRO A 746 -9.69 -25.96 -10.43
CA PRO A 746 -8.86 -25.69 -9.25
C PRO A 746 -7.36 -26.03 -9.39
N SER A 747 -7.00 -26.89 -10.35
CA SER A 747 -5.63 -27.40 -10.56
C SER A 747 -4.83 -26.64 -11.62
N SER A 748 -5.16 -25.37 -11.86
CA SER A 748 -4.65 -24.58 -12.99
C SER A 748 -3.32 -23.86 -12.73
N PHE A 749 -2.76 -24.03 -11.54
CA PHE A 749 -1.54 -23.36 -11.09
C PHE A 749 -0.27 -23.82 -11.84
N GLY A 750 -0.27 -25.01 -12.44
CA GLY A 750 0.85 -25.53 -13.25
C GLY A 750 0.87 -25.10 -14.72
N LYS A 751 0.04 -24.12 -15.12
CA LYS A 751 -0.07 -23.68 -16.53
C LYS A 751 0.90 -22.55 -16.84
N LEU A 752 1.49 -22.61 -18.04
CA LEU A 752 2.47 -21.63 -18.50
C LEU A 752 1.81 -20.29 -18.91
N PRO A 753 2.38 -19.14 -18.49
CA PRO A 753 1.91 -17.83 -18.94
C PRO A 753 2.24 -17.58 -20.41
N LEU A 754 1.36 -16.87 -21.11
CA LEU A 754 1.57 -16.54 -22.52
C LEU A 754 2.59 -15.42 -22.73
N ALA A 755 2.79 -14.54 -21.73
CA ALA A 755 3.76 -13.45 -21.82
C ALA A 755 5.23 -13.93 -21.87
N ALA A 756 5.54 -15.06 -21.24
CA ALA A 756 6.86 -15.72 -21.37
C ALA A 756 7.23 -16.03 -22.84
N PHE A 757 6.24 -16.17 -23.72
CA PHE A 757 6.44 -16.41 -25.15
C PHE A 757 6.37 -15.12 -26.00
N SER A 758 5.77 -14.03 -25.53
CA SER A 758 5.65 -12.79 -26.30
C SER A 758 6.98 -12.04 -26.42
N ASP A 759 7.88 -12.26 -25.47
CA ASP A 759 9.12 -11.48 -25.30
C ASP A 759 10.36 -12.26 -25.80
N LEU A 760 10.15 -13.46 -26.35
CA LEU A 760 11.19 -14.25 -27.00
C LEU A 760 11.81 -13.53 -28.20
N SER A 761 13.11 -13.76 -28.42
CA SER A 761 13.78 -13.24 -29.60
C SER A 761 13.17 -13.83 -30.88
N LYS A 762 13.30 -13.13 -32.02
CA LYS A 762 12.78 -13.60 -33.32
C LYS A 762 13.27 -15.00 -33.73
N GLN A 763 14.47 -15.37 -33.29
CA GLN A 763 15.04 -16.70 -33.58
C GLN A 763 14.44 -17.75 -32.65
N ASP A 764 14.32 -17.44 -31.36
CA ASP A 764 13.80 -18.36 -30.34
C ASP A 764 12.29 -18.61 -30.52
N PHE A 765 11.52 -17.55 -30.81
CA PHE A 765 10.09 -17.67 -31.09
C PHE A 765 9.82 -18.51 -32.34
N LYS A 766 10.63 -18.37 -33.39
CA LYS A 766 10.51 -19.18 -34.60
C LYS A 766 10.86 -20.64 -34.34
N ALA A 767 11.90 -20.90 -33.56
CA ALA A 767 12.27 -22.25 -33.13
C ALA A 767 11.14 -22.90 -32.33
N VAL A 768 10.53 -22.17 -31.39
CA VAL A 768 9.36 -22.63 -30.63
C VAL A 768 8.19 -22.99 -31.55
N ILE A 769 7.83 -22.13 -32.51
CA ILE A 769 6.76 -22.41 -33.48
C ILE A 769 7.06 -23.66 -34.33
N GLU A 770 8.30 -23.81 -34.81
CA GLU A 770 8.69 -24.98 -35.61
C GLU A 770 8.57 -26.29 -34.80
N ILE A 771 8.94 -26.26 -33.51
CA ILE A 771 8.81 -27.40 -32.60
C ILE A 771 7.33 -27.71 -32.33
N LEU A 772 6.52 -26.68 -32.07
CA LEU A 772 5.09 -26.82 -31.76
C LEU A 772 4.26 -27.32 -32.95
N ASN A 773 4.65 -26.99 -34.19
CA ASN A 773 3.98 -27.46 -35.41
C ASN A 773 4.35 -28.90 -35.81
N HIS A 774 5.37 -29.50 -35.19
CA HIS A 774 5.76 -30.87 -35.51
C HIS A 774 4.80 -31.87 -34.81
N PRO A 775 4.20 -32.84 -35.55
CA PRO A 775 3.19 -33.75 -34.99
C PRO A 775 3.73 -34.72 -33.93
N SER A 776 5.06 -34.88 -33.85
CA SER A 776 5.77 -35.63 -32.80
C SER A 776 7.22 -35.14 -32.73
N PRO A 777 7.54 -34.09 -31.95
CA PRO A 777 8.90 -33.56 -31.89
C PRO A 777 9.87 -34.58 -31.31
N ASP A 778 11.09 -34.63 -31.84
CA ASP A 778 12.16 -35.49 -31.35
C ASP A 778 12.60 -35.06 -29.92
N MET A 779 13.22 -35.97 -29.16
CA MET A 779 13.67 -35.71 -27.79
C MET A 779 14.64 -34.50 -27.69
N GLU A 780 15.46 -34.27 -28.72
CA GLU A 780 16.32 -33.08 -28.80
C GLU A 780 15.52 -31.78 -28.97
N ALA A 781 14.41 -31.81 -29.71
CA ALA A 781 13.53 -30.66 -29.91
C ALA A 781 12.70 -30.36 -28.66
N GLN A 782 12.29 -31.39 -27.91
CA GLN A 782 11.63 -31.23 -26.61
C GLN A 782 12.57 -30.60 -25.58
N ASN A 783 13.82 -31.09 -25.48
CA ASN A 783 14.83 -30.50 -24.60
C ASN A 783 15.17 -29.06 -24.98
N LEU A 784 15.25 -28.75 -26.27
CA LEU A 784 15.48 -27.39 -26.75
C LEU A 784 14.30 -26.46 -26.41
N PHE A 785 13.06 -26.95 -26.53
CA PHE A 785 11.88 -26.20 -26.11
C PHE A 785 11.88 -25.92 -24.61
N GLU A 786 12.21 -26.92 -23.79
CA GLU A 786 12.36 -26.75 -22.34
C GLU A 786 13.47 -25.77 -21.98
N GLU A 787 14.63 -25.83 -22.65
CA GLU A 787 15.75 -24.90 -22.43
C GLU A 787 15.38 -23.45 -22.78
N ILE A 788 14.75 -23.23 -23.94
CA ILE A 788 14.28 -21.89 -24.36
C ILE A 788 13.21 -21.36 -23.39
N LEU A 789 12.31 -22.23 -22.93
CA LEU A 789 11.26 -21.86 -21.99
C LEU A 789 11.82 -21.50 -20.62
N LEU A 790 12.77 -22.29 -20.10
CA LEU A 790 13.44 -22.00 -18.82
C LEU A 790 14.24 -20.71 -18.90
N ASP A 791 15.00 -20.48 -19.98
CA ASP A 791 15.75 -19.24 -20.20
C ASP A 791 14.82 -18.02 -20.36
N ALA A 792 13.64 -18.17 -20.96
CA ALA A 792 12.63 -17.11 -21.03
C ALA A 792 12.06 -16.75 -19.65
N ILE A 793 11.75 -17.78 -18.84
CA ILE A 793 11.27 -17.62 -17.47
C ILE A 793 12.36 -16.98 -16.58
N GLU A 794 13.62 -17.40 -16.71
CA GLU A 794 14.76 -16.87 -15.95
C GLU A 794 15.10 -15.41 -16.34
N ARG A 795 14.98 -15.02 -17.62
CA ARG A 795 15.26 -13.64 -18.08
C ARG A 795 14.21 -12.63 -17.61
N GLU A 796 12.97 -13.06 -17.39
CA GLU A 796 11.88 -12.23 -16.89
C GLU A 796 11.89 -12.02 -15.37
N GLU A 797 12.89 -12.55 -14.63
CA GLU A 797 13.11 -12.34 -13.18
C GLU A 797 13.20 -10.85 -12.76
N SER A 798 13.17 -9.90 -13.69
CA SER A 798 13.13 -8.46 -13.43
C SER A 798 11.74 -7.78 -13.59
N GLY A 799 10.68 -8.54 -13.93
CA GLY A 799 9.33 -8.03 -14.22
C GLY A 799 8.18 -8.81 -13.56
N MET A 800 6.93 -8.41 -13.87
CA MET A 800 5.62 -8.78 -13.26
C MET A 800 5.43 -10.25 -12.78
N PHE A 801 6.15 -11.23 -13.32
CA PHE A 801 6.05 -12.65 -12.96
C PHE A 801 6.55 -13.01 -11.56
N HIS A 802 7.38 -12.17 -10.92
CA HIS A 802 7.99 -12.47 -9.61
C HIS A 802 6.97 -12.72 -8.50
N ARG A 803 5.85 -11.97 -8.46
CA ARG A 803 4.79 -12.18 -7.45
C ARG A 803 4.05 -13.51 -7.64
N GLY A 804 3.96 -13.99 -8.89
CA GLY A 804 3.29 -15.26 -9.21
C GLY A 804 4.19 -16.47 -8.98
N MET A 805 5.44 -16.45 -9.43
CA MET A 805 6.35 -17.59 -9.29
C MET A 805 6.68 -17.91 -7.83
N GLU A 806 6.83 -16.91 -6.95
CA GLU A 806 6.97 -17.14 -5.50
C GLU A 806 5.80 -17.92 -4.90
N LEU A 807 4.57 -17.68 -5.39
CA LEU A 807 3.37 -18.44 -4.99
C LEU A 807 3.37 -19.87 -5.55
N ALA A 808 3.92 -20.10 -6.75
CA ALA A 808 4.04 -21.44 -7.34
C ALA A 808 5.10 -22.30 -6.62
N ASP A 809 6.22 -21.69 -6.20
CA ASP A 809 7.25 -22.33 -5.37
C ASP A 809 6.68 -22.73 -4.00
N MET A 810 5.79 -21.92 -3.42
CA MET A 810 5.05 -22.26 -2.20
C MET A 810 4.07 -23.42 -2.39
N LEU A 811 3.64 -23.71 -3.62
CA LEU A 811 2.65 -24.75 -3.93
C LEU A 811 3.29 -26.07 -4.45
N GLU A 812 4.62 -26.19 -4.47
CA GLU A 812 5.37 -27.35 -5.00
C GLU A 812 4.92 -27.78 -6.43
N THR A 813 4.44 -26.85 -7.26
CA THR A 813 3.96 -27.18 -8.61
C THR A 813 5.07 -27.02 -9.63
N GLY A 814 5.78 -28.11 -9.97
CA GLY A 814 6.70 -28.13 -11.11
C GLY A 814 5.96 -27.97 -12.46
N LEU A 815 6.73 -27.72 -13.54
CA LEU A 815 6.22 -27.79 -14.91
C LEU A 815 5.51 -29.14 -15.11
N THR A 816 4.25 -29.12 -15.55
CA THR A 816 3.48 -30.36 -15.78
C THR A 816 4.17 -31.26 -16.81
N ASP A 817 4.03 -32.58 -16.69
CA ASP A 817 4.53 -33.61 -17.63
C ASP A 817 4.08 -33.41 -19.11
N ASN A 818 3.21 -32.43 -19.38
CA ASN A 818 2.67 -32.12 -20.71
C ASN A 818 2.69 -30.61 -21.04
N ALA A 819 3.78 -29.93 -20.68
CA ALA A 819 4.01 -28.51 -20.97
C ALA A 819 3.90 -28.17 -22.47
N LEU A 820 4.35 -29.08 -23.34
CA LEU A 820 4.32 -28.91 -24.80
C LEU A 820 2.88 -28.86 -25.35
N GLU A 821 2.01 -29.80 -24.96
CA GLU A 821 0.60 -29.79 -25.41
C GLU A 821 -0.14 -28.55 -24.89
N THR A 822 0.18 -28.12 -23.67
CA THR A 822 -0.37 -26.90 -23.06
C THR A 822 0.08 -25.64 -23.82
N ALA A 823 1.35 -25.57 -24.22
CA ALA A 823 1.89 -24.50 -25.03
C ALA A 823 1.31 -24.50 -26.45
N GLN A 824 1.18 -25.66 -27.10
CA GLN A 824 0.53 -25.80 -28.41
C GLN A 824 -0.90 -25.27 -28.39
N ARG A 825 -1.66 -25.60 -27.34
CA ARG A 825 -3.03 -25.10 -27.13
C ARG A 825 -3.05 -23.59 -26.91
N ARG A 826 -2.23 -23.04 -26.01
CA ARG A 826 -2.28 -21.60 -25.68
C ARG A 826 -1.74 -20.70 -26.78
N LEU A 827 -0.73 -21.16 -27.51
CA LEU A 827 -0.14 -20.44 -28.63
C LEU A 827 -0.85 -20.72 -29.96
N LEU A 828 -1.91 -21.54 -29.96
CA LEU A 828 -2.78 -21.77 -31.12
C LEU A 828 -3.24 -20.48 -31.83
N PRO A 829 -3.59 -19.38 -31.12
CA PRO A 829 -3.90 -18.11 -31.77
C PRO A 829 -2.73 -17.64 -32.65
N PHE A 830 -1.51 -17.76 -32.15
CA PHE A 830 -0.31 -17.30 -32.83
C PHE A 830 0.20 -18.25 -33.92
N LEU A 831 -0.04 -19.56 -33.78
CA LEU A 831 0.33 -20.57 -34.78
C LEU A 831 -0.52 -20.47 -36.05
N MET A 832 -1.79 -20.07 -35.90
CA MET A 832 -2.77 -19.98 -37.00
C MET A 832 -2.91 -18.57 -37.59
N GLY A 833 -2.25 -17.57 -36.99
CA GLY A 833 -2.27 -16.18 -37.44
C GLY A 833 -1.18 -15.93 -38.48
N GLU A 834 -1.56 -15.71 -39.73
CA GLU A 834 -0.60 -15.34 -40.78
C GLU A 834 -0.41 -13.81 -40.81
N PRO A 835 0.83 -13.29 -40.65
CA PRO A 835 1.09 -11.86 -40.72
C PRO A 835 0.92 -11.37 -42.17
N MET A 836 0.29 -10.21 -42.35
CA MET A 836 0.10 -9.58 -43.65
C MET A 836 0.77 -8.21 -43.71
N ASP A 837 1.41 -7.92 -44.85
CA ASP A 837 2.09 -6.64 -45.11
C ASP A 837 1.14 -5.55 -45.69
N SER A 838 -0.04 -5.94 -46.20
CA SER A 838 -1.11 -5.03 -46.67
C SER A 838 -2.45 -5.79 -46.85
N LEU A 839 -3.59 -5.09 -46.91
CA LEU A 839 -4.89 -5.72 -47.21
C LEU A 839 -4.96 -6.27 -48.66
N GLU A 840 -4.18 -5.70 -49.59
CA GLU A 840 -4.10 -6.06 -51.01
C GLU A 840 -3.36 -7.38 -51.27
N ALA A 841 -2.55 -7.87 -50.33
CA ALA A 841 -1.78 -9.11 -50.48
C ALA A 841 -2.64 -10.41 -50.47
N VAL A 842 -3.97 -10.27 -50.51
CA VAL A 842 -4.94 -11.38 -50.42
C VAL A 842 -5.69 -11.62 -51.75
N GLU A 843 -5.45 -10.82 -52.81
CA GLU A 843 -6.00 -11.12 -54.15
C GLU A 843 -5.27 -12.26 -54.87
#